data_AF-A0A024UU64-F1
#
_entry.id   AF-A0A024UU64-F1
#
_cell.length_a   1.000
_cell.length_b   1.000
_cell.length_c   1.000
_cell.angle_alpha   90.00
_cell.angle_beta   90.00
_cell.angle_gamma   90.00
#
_symmetry.space_group_name_H-M   'P 1'
#
loop_
_entity.id
_entity.type
_entity.pdbx_description
1 polymer ?
#
loop_
_entity_poly.entity_id
_entity_poly.type
_entity_poly.pdbx_seq_one_letter_code
_entity_poly.pdbx_strand_id
1 'polypeptide(L)'
;MSCNCSDGVGSLRNSPYDMIPMQRAIDTVLGLAKPLLKTSVPLQEALGSVLAETVRSKEPLPPFRASVMDGYAVVASDGVGEFPILSRVAAGDAPGVHVTPGRVAYVTTGCPVPDGADAVVKIEDTEAVLGEDGKTEVAVKILHAVQSGTSIRPIGHDIAQGEVIVEAGEVITPAVLGLLATVGIASVPIYKIPVVGVLSTGSELVDATDAAGIRGGKIRDSNRPMLLAYMQQLHVKTVDLGTLLIWTRDGIARSSHERECGVSFACEHELLSNAVWLACVGICSDSWDSLRDLLFSKLPSIDVLITSGGVSMGEHDLVKPLLKELGTVHFGRIHMKPGKPTTVATVPIGGVDKLVFALPGNPVSCLVTSCLLVQPALKRLRGHTIAQSSPVVFQARLLHPLPLDRDRPEYHRAVVRWEKNEWVATSTGVQASSRLLSCRHANALLHLPVGTHLAAESVVECIFLSDMVYALSLGDSWSVEIALGQCCVRDRRAQSPIASSSCIGSCCANRPESARPSVRVDGGHFFPHCHELDKASKVSDSVSRGDSTDRSGPVMQTTLTEMPGLAVEIVQAAVVADEVDEIQNVVRTWCDVAHVDLIVTSGGTGFSPRDVTPEAVKVLLDRDAPGLVHKMLQASLDVTPMAILARPVAGMRGHTLVLTLPGKPNAVVETLTALAPVLPHALHLLQDVSHHHHKGKNALQ
;
A
#
# COMPACT_ATOMS: atom_id res chain seq x y z
N MET A 1 9.45 5.44 -63.19
CA MET A 1 8.44 5.02 -64.19
C MET A 1 7.55 3.95 -63.56
N SER A 2 6.34 3.74 -64.09
CA SER A 2 5.39 2.68 -63.68
C SER A 2 5.17 2.46 -62.17
N CYS A 3 4.22 3.18 -61.58
CA CYS A 3 3.58 2.74 -60.33
C CYS A 3 2.61 1.59 -60.65
N ASN A 4 2.84 0.39 -60.10
CA ASN A 4 1.84 -0.68 -60.13
C ASN A 4 0.83 -0.50 -59.00
N CYS A 5 -0.28 0.18 -59.29
CA CYS A 5 -1.40 0.35 -58.36
C CYS A 5 -2.36 -0.87 -58.41
N SER A 6 -1.84 -2.08 -58.15
CA SER A 6 -2.57 -3.34 -58.37
C SER A 6 -2.83 -4.20 -57.12
N ASP A 7 -2.09 -4.01 -56.02
CA ASP A 7 -2.06 -5.00 -54.92
C ASP A 7 -3.00 -4.64 -53.74
N GLY A 8 -3.98 -3.75 -53.99
CA GLY A 8 -4.73 -2.97 -53.00
C GLY A 8 -5.72 -3.72 -52.09
N VAL A 9 -5.69 -5.05 -52.03
CA VAL A 9 -6.61 -5.87 -51.18
C VAL A 9 -5.86 -6.90 -50.32
N GLY A 10 -4.64 -7.31 -50.70
CA GLY A 10 -3.89 -8.36 -50.00
C GLY A 10 -3.15 -7.91 -48.74
N SER A 11 -2.76 -6.63 -48.67
CA SER A 11 -1.90 -6.09 -47.60
C SER A 11 -2.63 -5.83 -46.29
N LEU A 12 -3.91 -5.41 -46.34
CA LEU A 12 -4.70 -5.01 -45.16
C LEU A 12 -4.82 -6.11 -44.10
N ARG A 13 -4.74 -7.39 -44.49
CA ARG A 13 -4.86 -8.53 -43.57
C ARG A 13 -3.52 -9.04 -43.00
N ASN A 14 -2.39 -8.51 -43.47
CA ASN A 14 -1.06 -8.99 -43.12
C ASN A 14 -0.17 -7.84 -42.62
N SER A 15 0.05 -7.77 -41.30
CA SER A 15 0.98 -6.77 -40.74
C SER A 15 2.39 -6.89 -41.34
N PRO A 16 3.04 -5.75 -41.65
CA PRO A 16 4.35 -5.70 -42.31
C PRO A 16 5.55 -5.86 -41.36
N TYR A 17 5.33 -6.16 -40.07
CA TYR A 17 6.39 -6.30 -39.07
C TYR A 17 6.60 -7.77 -38.72
N ASP A 18 7.82 -8.30 -38.79
CA ASP A 18 8.08 -9.69 -38.41
C ASP A 18 7.72 -9.98 -36.95
N MET A 19 7.39 -11.24 -36.65
CA MET A 19 6.96 -11.67 -35.33
C MET A 19 8.18 -12.10 -34.51
N ILE A 20 8.68 -11.22 -33.64
CA ILE A 20 9.93 -11.46 -32.90
C ILE A 20 9.74 -12.30 -31.63
N PRO A 21 10.73 -13.11 -31.20
CA PRO A 21 10.71 -13.76 -29.90
C PRO A 21 10.66 -12.76 -28.74
N MET A 22 10.05 -13.14 -27.61
CA MET A 22 9.88 -12.26 -26.45
C MET A 22 11.22 -11.71 -25.91
N GLN A 23 12.27 -12.55 -25.79
CA GLN A 23 13.57 -12.09 -25.30
C GLN A 23 14.14 -10.94 -26.15
N ARG A 24 14.10 -11.07 -27.48
CA ARG A 24 14.53 -10.00 -28.41
C ARG A 24 13.73 -8.71 -28.22
N ALA A 25 12.45 -8.79 -27.83
CA ALA A 25 11.64 -7.62 -27.50
C ALA A 25 12.13 -6.94 -26.20
N ILE A 26 12.46 -7.73 -25.15
CA ILE A 26 13.06 -7.24 -23.91
C ILE A 26 14.41 -6.57 -24.19
N ASP A 27 15.31 -7.26 -24.91
CA ASP A 27 16.65 -6.75 -25.24
C ASP A 27 16.59 -5.42 -26.01
N THR A 28 15.68 -5.34 -26.99
CA THR A 28 15.43 -4.11 -27.75
C THR A 28 14.95 -2.98 -26.85
N VAL A 29 13.99 -3.25 -25.96
CA VAL A 29 13.46 -2.24 -25.02
C VAL A 29 14.51 -1.77 -24.01
N LEU A 30 15.33 -2.67 -23.48
CA LEU A 30 16.41 -2.34 -22.53
C LEU A 30 17.61 -1.62 -23.19
N GLY A 31 17.77 -1.74 -24.51
CA GLY A 31 18.72 -0.95 -25.31
C GLY A 31 18.20 0.45 -25.68
N LEU A 32 16.90 0.59 -25.91
CA LEU A 32 16.24 1.89 -26.18
C LEU A 32 16.09 2.72 -24.90
N ALA A 33 15.71 2.10 -23.79
CA ALA A 33 15.63 2.74 -22.49
C ALA A 33 17.05 3.09 -21.99
N LYS A 34 17.38 4.39 -22.04
CA LYS A 34 18.61 4.95 -21.47
C LYS A 34 18.29 5.61 -20.12
N PRO A 35 19.17 5.53 -19.10
CA PRO A 35 18.96 6.24 -17.84
C PRO A 35 18.68 7.72 -18.07
N LEU A 36 17.66 8.25 -17.38
CA LEU A 36 17.33 9.67 -17.40
C LEU A 36 18.41 10.50 -16.68
N LEU A 37 18.37 11.81 -16.88
CA LEU A 37 19.32 12.74 -16.25
C LEU A 37 19.27 12.63 -14.71
N LYS A 38 20.41 12.91 -14.06
CA LYS A 38 20.49 12.99 -12.60
C LYS A 38 19.70 14.19 -12.08
N THR A 39 19.15 14.08 -10.87
CA THR A 39 18.55 15.17 -10.10
C THR A 39 18.89 14.97 -8.62
N SER A 40 18.77 16.02 -7.80
CA SER A 40 18.76 15.87 -6.34
C SER A 40 17.33 15.93 -5.82
N VAL A 41 17.04 15.22 -4.72
CA VAL A 41 15.77 15.26 -3.97
C VAL A 41 16.04 15.29 -2.46
N PRO A 42 15.12 15.81 -1.62
CA PRO A 42 15.20 15.64 -0.16
C PRO A 42 15.25 14.15 0.22
N LEU A 43 15.96 13.79 1.29
CA LEU A 43 16.09 12.39 1.73
C LEU A 43 14.71 11.72 1.95
N GLN A 44 13.73 12.47 2.44
CA GLN A 44 12.36 12.01 2.70
C GLN A 44 11.60 11.62 1.42
N GLU A 45 11.99 12.15 0.26
CA GLU A 45 11.41 11.84 -1.06
C GLU A 45 12.22 10.77 -1.82
N ALA A 46 13.36 10.32 -1.28
CA ALA A 46 14.31 9.48 -2.00
C ALA A 46 13.96 7.98 -2.00
N LEU A 47 13.02 7.53 -1.16
CA LEU A 47 12.64 6.11 -1.02
C LEU A 47 12.24 5.49 -2.36
N GLY A 48 12.79 4.31 -2.68
CA GLY A 48 12.55 3.59 -3.94
C GLY A 48 13.23 4.18 -5.18
N SER A 49 13.91 5.32 -5.06
CA SER A 49 14.75 5.89 -6.13
C SER A 49 16.09 5.16 -6.23
N VAL A 50 16.73 5.25 -7.40
CA VAL A 50 18.09 4.72 -7.60
C VAL A 50 19.10 5.84 -7.39
N LEU A 51 20.09 5.58 -6.54
CA LEU A 51 21.19 6.50 -6.25
C LEU A 51 22.08 6.67 -7.50
N ALA A 52 22.40 7.92 -7.86
CA ALA A 52 23.16 8.24 -9.06
C ALA A 52 24.66 8.50 -8.82
N GLU A 53 25.09 8.64 -7.55
CA GLU A 53 26.47 8.92 -7.14
C GLU A 53 26.76 8.27 -5.79
N THR A 54 27.89 7.58 -5.66
CA THR A 54 28.32 6.86 -4.46
C THR A 54 28.41 7.79 -3.26
N VAL A 55 27.69 7.48 -2.18
CA VAL A 55 27.71 8.27 -0.94
C VAL A 55 28.76 7.71 0.01
N ARG A 56 29.56 8.61 0.57
CA ARG A 56 30.58 8.30 1.59
C ARG A 56 30.32 9.09 2.85
N SER A 57 30.63 8.52 4.02
CA SER A 57 30.50 9.28 5.26
C SER A 57 31.55 10.39 5.37
N LYS A 58 31.11 11.56 5.82
CA LYS A 58 31.99 12.70 6.14
C LYS A 58 32.57 12.60 7.54
N GLU A 59 31.92 11.84 8.42
CA GLU A 59 32.17 11.77 9.87
C GLU A 59 32.14 10.31 10.34
N PRO A 60 32.94 9.92 11.34
CA PRO A 60 32.92 8.57 11.88
C PRO A 60 31.67 8.29 12.74
N LEU A 61 31.18 7.06 12.74
CA LEU A 61 30.14 6.57 13.67
C LEU A 61 30.71 5.45 14.57
N PRO A 62 30.64 5.57 15.91
CA PRO A 62 30.31 6.78 16.65
C PRO A 62 31.38 7.88 16.46
N PRO A 63 31.04 9.17 16.59
CA PRO A 63 32.00 10.27 16.41
C PRO A 63 32.93 10.47 17.63
N PHE A 64 32.62 9.83 18.75
CA PHE A 64 33.38 9.81 20.00
C PHE A 64 33.51 8.36 20.51
N ARG A 65 34.39 8.11 21.47
CA ARG A 65 34.45 6.83 22.21
C ARG A 65 33.12 6.64 22.95
N ALA A 66 32.30 5.67 22.56
CA ALA A 66 30.94 5.51 23.08
C ALA A 66 30.82 4.31 24.01
N SER A 67 30.07 4.44 25.11
CA SER A 67 29.77 3.28 25.96
C SER A 67 28.89 2.27 25.22
N VAL A 68 29.15 0.98 25.40
CA VAL A 68 28.33 -0.13 24.88
C VAL A 68 27.23 -0.53 25.88
N MET A 69 27.38 -0.17 27.17
CA MET A 69 26.51 -0.59 28.26
C MET A 69 26.17 0.58 29.20
N ASP A 70 25.15 0.40 30.03
CA ASP A 70 24.93 1.22 31.24
C ASP A 70 25.86 0.73 32.35
N GLY A 71 26.48 1.65 33.10
CA GLY A 71 27.44 1.29 34.15
C GLY A 71 28.42 2.41 34.47
N TYR A 72 29.71 2.08 34.61
CA TYR A 72 30.74 2.99 35.12
C TYR A 72 32.00 2.95 34.25
N ALA A 73 32.42 4.13 33.78
CA ALA A 73 33.69 4.35 33.12
C ALA A 73 34.82 4.41 34.18
N VAL A 74 35.82 3.56 33.99
CA VAL A 74 36.91 3.29 34.96
C VAL A 74 38.28 3.42 34.30
N VAL A 75 39.33 3.48 35.12
CA VAL A 75 40.69 3.13 34.69
C VAL A 75 40.91 1.65 34.99
N ALA A 76 41.09 0.81 33.97
CA ALA A 76 41.12 -0.64 34.07
C ALA A 76 42.23 -1.18 35.00
N SER A 77 43.30 -0.41 35.19
CA SER A 77 44.40 -0.74 36.12
C SER A 77 44.00 -0.69 37.60
N ASP A 78 42.89 -0.03 37.95
CA ASP A 78 42.44 0.11 39.35
C ASP A 78 41.79 -1.18 39.87
N GLY A 79 41.23 -2.00 38.98
CA GLY A 79 40.75 -3.35 39.27
C GLY A 79 39.46 -3.43 40.10
N VAL A 80 39.41 -4.40 41.02
CA VAL A 80 38.28 -4.65 41.93
C VAL A 80 38.45 -3.80 43.19
N GLY A 81 37.46 -2.95 43.49
CA GLY A 81 37.53 -2.01 44.60
C GLY A 81 36.28 -1.13 44.73
N GLU A 82 36.26 -0.30 45.76
CA GLU A 82 35.25 0.75 45.97
C GLU A 82 35.81 2.10 45.54
N PHE A 83 35.09 2.81 44.68
CA PHE A 83 35.55 4.05 44.06
C PHE A 83 34.47 5.14 44.11
N PRO A 84 34.82 6.40 44.46
CA PRO A 84 33.88 7.51 44.43
C PRO A 84 33.46 7.85 43.00
N ILE A 85 32.17 8.15 42.83
CA ILE A 85 31.58 8.57 41.55
C ILE A 85 31.82 10.06 41.40
N LEU A 86 32.66 10.45 40.43
CA LEU A 86 33.04 11.84 40.20
C LEU A 86 32.02 12.60 39.34
N SER A 87 31.33 11.91 38.43
CA SER A 87 30.26 12.48 37.59
C SER A 87 29.28 11.40 37.11
N ARG A 88 28.17 11.87 36.52
CA ARG A 88 27.26 11.05 35.70
C ARG A 88 27.19 11.68 34.31
N VAL A 89 27.26 10.88 33.26
CA VAL A 89 27.23 11.33 31.85
C VAL A 89 26.17 10.50 31.10
N ALA A 90 25.09 11.14 30.69
CA ALA A 90 24.02 10.53 29.91
C ALA A 90 24.24 10.72 28.40
N ALA A 91 23.51 9.96 27.59
CA ALA A 91 23.53 10.12 26.14
C ALA A 91 22.99 11.53 25.73
N GLY A 92 23.86 12.33 25.14
CA GLY A 92 23.59 13.74 24.77
C GLY A 92 24.37 14.76 25.60
N ASP A 93 24.93 14.37 26.74
CA ASP A 93 25.81 15.24 27.53
C ASP A 93 27.17 15.42 26.87
N ALA A 94 27.77 16.61 27.05
CA ALA A 94 29.18 16.83 26.75
C ALA A 94 30.05 16.28 27.89
N PRO A 95 31.12 15.50 27.62
CA PRO A 95 31.99 14.96 28.65
C PRO A 95 32.93 16.06 29.21
N GLY A 96 32.40 16.96 30.02
CA GLY A 96 33.16 18.05 30.67
C GLY A 96 34.07 17.60 31.82
N VAL A 97 34.51 16.35 31.83
CA VAL A 97 35.08 15.66 32.99
C VAL A 97 36.20 14.71 32.57
N HIS A 98 37.28 14.70 33.34
CA HIS A 98 38.39 13.75 33.20
C HIS A 98 38.36 12.77 34.38
N VAL A 99 38.25 11.47 34.10
CA VAL A 99 38.36 10.39 35.09
C VAL A 99 39.84 10.19 35.43
N THR A 100 40.15 9.95 36.70
CA THR A 100 41.50 9.76 37.21
C THR A 100 41.59 8.48 38.04
N PRO A 101 42.77 7.83 38.14
CA PRO A 101 42.92 6.59 38.90
C PRO A 101 42.38 6.69 40.33
N GLY A 102 41.67 5.64 40.76
CA GLY A 102 40.95 5.60 42.03
C GLY A 102 39.61 6.34 42.02
N ARG A 103 39.05 6.68 40.85
CA ARG A 103 37.74 7.33 40.67
C ARG A 103 37.03 6.82 39.42
N VAL A 104 35.71 6.96 39.37
CA VAL A 104 34.89 6.52 38.24
C VAL A 104 33.85 7.56 37.84
N ALA A 105 33.24 7.40 36.66
CA ALA A 105 32.07 8.18 36.24
C ALA A 105 30.95 7.23 35.80
N TYR A 106 29.71 7.49 36.21
CA TYR A 106 28.55 6.75 35.72
C TYR A 106 28.28 7.13 34.25
N VAL A 107 28.03 6.13 33.40
CA VAL A 107 27.81 6.26 31.97
C VAL A 107 26.59 5.45 31.52
N THR A 108 25.82 5.98 30.57
CA THR A 108 24.76 5.24 29.88
C THR A 108 25.22 4.76 28.51
N THR A 109 24.58 3.71 28.01
CA THR A 109 24.73 3.18 26.66
C THR A 109 24.67 4.31 25.62
N GLY A 110 25.67 4.35 24.73
CA GLY A 110 25.79 5.35 23.67
C GLY A 110 26.31 6.73 24.12
N CYS A 111 26.53 7.01 25.41
CA CYS A 111 27.12 8.28 25.83
C CYS A 111 28.63 8.34 25.56
N PRO A 112 29.24 9.55 25.51
CA PRO A 112 30.68 9.71 25.41
C PRO A 112 31.39 9.19 26.66
N VAL A 113 32.32 8.24 26.50
CA VAL A 113 33.19 7.79 27.59
C VAL A 113 34.14 8.94 27.95
N PRO A 114 34.18 9.39 29.22
CA PRO A 114 35.04 10.48 29.66
C PRO A 114 36.52 10.26 29.34
N ASP A 115 37.27 11.35 29.18
CA ASP A 115 38.72 11.29 29.04
C ASP A 115 39.35 10.71 30.31
N GLY A 116 40.47 10.01 30.16
CA GLY A 116 41.18 9.34 31.26
C GLY A 116 40.62 7.96 31.62
N ALA A 117 39.32 7.71 31.44
CA ALA A 117 38.76 6.36 31.53
C ALA A 117 39.08 5.53 30.28
N ASP A 118 39.48 4.27 30.44
CA ASP A 118 39.88 3.38 29.36
C ASP A 118 39.03 2.10 29.22
N ALA A 119 38.14 1.81 30.17
CA ALA A 119 37.15 0.73 30.09
C ALA A 119 35.80 1.14 30.72
N VAL A 120 34.73 0.38 30.42
CA VAL A 120 33.44 0.49 31.11
C VAL A 120 33.05 -0.84 31.74
N VAL A 121 32.76 -0.83 33.04
CA VAL A 121 32.14 -1.93 33.77
C VAL A 121 30.62 -1.77 33.69
N LYS A 122 29.90 -2.80 33.26
CA LYS A 122 28.44 -2.80 33.19
C LYS A 122 27.82 -2.80 34.60
N ILE A 123 26.64 -2.20 34.74
CA ILE A 123 26.01 -1.96 36.05
C ILE A 123 25.76 -3.25 36.88
N GLU A 124 25.52 -4.40 36.25
CA GLU A 124 25.25 -5.65 36.99
C GLU A 124 26.50 -6.30 37.59
N ASP A 125 27.71 -5.84 37.21
CA ASP A 125 28.98 -6.28 37.83
C ASP A 125 29.43 -5.31 38.94
N THR A 126 28.49 -4.58 39.54
CA THR A 126 28.74 -3.53 40.54
C THR A 126 27.74 -3.53 41.70
N GLU A 127 28.17 -3.03 42.86
CA GLU A 127 27.32 -2.74 44.02
C GLU A 127 27.35 -1.24 44.35
N ALA A 128 26.18 -0.60 44.40
CA ALA A 128 26.04 0.82 44.72
C ALA A 128 26.31 1.11 46.21
N VAL A 129 27.11 2.14 46.50
CA VAL A 129 27.39 2.61 47.87
C VAL A 129 26.65 3.92 48.11
N LEU A 130 25.66 3.86 49.00
CA LEU A 130 24.76 4.97 49.32
C LEU A 130 25.35 5.88 50.40
N GLY A 131 25.12 7.19 50.27
CA GLY A 131 25.45 8.18 51.28
C GLY A 131 24.50 8.18 52.49
N GLU A 132 24.71 9.11 53.41
CA GLU A 132 23.96 9.23 54.68
C GLU A 132 22.43 9.46 54.49
N ASP A 133 22.00 9.87 53.30
CA ASP A 133 20.58 10.05 52.96
C ASP A 133 19.86 8.73 52.56
N GLY A 134 20.61 7.63 52.39
CA GLY A 134 20.11 6.33 51.95
C GLY A 134 19.53 6.34 50.53
N LYS A 135 19.88 7.32 49.69
CA LYS A 135 19.27 7.54 48.36
C LYS A 135 20.27 7.97 47.30
N THR A 136 21.25 8.78 47.65
CA THR A 136 22.30 9.24 46.75
C THR A 136 23.42 8.22 46.76
N GLU A 137 23.64 7.55 45.65
CA GLU A 137 24.82 6.74 45.40
C GLU A 137 26.04 7.65 45.19
N VAL A 138 27.00 7.57 46.11
CA VAL A 138 28.20 8.44 46.20
C VAL A 138 29.48 7.72 45.76
N ALA A 139 29.50 6.40 45.87
CA ALA A 139 30.56 5.52 45.42
C ALA A 139 29.96 4.24 44.85
N VAL A 140 30.78 3.47 44.14
CA VAL A 140 30.41 2.17 43.60
C VAL A 140 31.53 1.17 43.87
N LYS A 141 31.15 -0.06 44.18
CA LYS A 141 32.06 -1.19 44.35
C LYS A 141 32.04 -2.05 43.09
N ILE A 142 33.15 -2.03 42.36
CA ILE A 142 33.37 -2.85 41.16
C ILE A 142 33.66 -4.28 41.60
N LEU A 143 32.85 -5.25 41.16
CA LEU A 143 32.99 -6.66 41.57
C LEU A 143 33.99 -7.44 40.72
N HIS A 144 34.17 -7.04 39.46
CA HIS A 144 34.97 -7.76 38.47
C HIS A 144 35.91 -6.79 37.73
N ALA A 145 37.20 -7.13 37.68
CA ALA A 145 38.19 -6.34 36.92
C ALA A 145 38.00 -6.55 35.41
N VAL A 146 38.07 -5.45 34.66
CA VAL A 146 37.96 -5.41 33.20
C VAL A 146 39.29 -5.07 32.55
N GLN A 147 39.43 -5.32 31.25
CA GLN A 147 40.61 -4.93 30.47
C GLN A 147 40.39 -3.58 29.77
N SER A 148 41.48 -2.88 29.46
CA SER A 148 41.44 -1.67 28.63
C SER A 148 40.65 -1.92 27.32
N GLY A 149 39.74 -1.01 26.97
CA GLY A 149 38.83 -1.13 25.83
C GLY A 149 37.53 -1.91 26.09
N THR A 150 37.35 -2.57 27.25
CA THR A 150 36.12 -3.33 27.55
C THR A 150 34.89 -2.43 27.51
N SER A 151 33.85 -2.86 26.81
CA SER A 151 32.55 -2.16 26.66
C SER A 151 32.64 -0.74 26.08
N ILE A 152 33.66 -0.44 25.27
CA ILE A 152 33.80 0.84 24.55
C ILE A 152 33.78 0.60 23.03
N ARG A 153 32.87 1.27 22.31
CA ARG A 153 32.95 1.42 20.85
C ARG A 153 33.93 2.55 20.51
N PRO A 154 35.06 2.27 19.83
CA PRO A 154 35.99 3.31 19.40
C PRO A 154 35.36 4.23 18.34
N ILE A 155 36.01 5.37 18.08
CA ILE A 155 35.58 6.32 17.05
C ILE A 155 35.60 5.62 15.69
N GLY A 156 34.47 5.67 14.98
CA GLY A 156 34.34 5.07 13.65
C GLY A 156 34.22 3.55 13.62
N HIS A 157 33.88 2.91 14.74
CA HIS A 157 33.68 1.46 14.85
C HIS A 157 32.59 0.90 13.92
N ASP A 158 31.49 1.63 13.75
CA ASP A 158 30.32 1.20 12.98
C ASP A 158 30.38 1.71 11.53
N ILE A 159 30.94 2.91 11.34
CA ILE A 159 31.18 3.57 10.04
C ILE A 159 32.48 4.38 10.15
N ALA A 160 33.48 4.08 9.33
CA ALA A 160 34.71 4.84 9.26
C ALA A 160 34.55 6.14 8.45
N GLN A 161 35.36 7.15 8.74
CA GLN A 161 35.36 8.40 7.95
C GLN A 161 35.83 8.12 6.52
N GLY A 162 35.04 8.55 5.52
CA GLY A 162 35.31 8.29 4.10
C GLY A 162 34.84 6.93 3.56
N GLU A 163 34.30 6.06 4.42
CA GLU A 163 33.73 4.77 4.04
C GLU A 163 32.53 4.92 3.09
N VAL A 164 32.33 3.95 2.20
CA VAL A 164 31.17 3.91 1.30
C VAL A 164 29.95 3.42 2.07
N ILE A 165 28.88 4.20 2.02
CA ILE A 165 27.60 3.87 2.65
C ILE A 165 26.64 3.24 1.65
N VAL A 166 26.71 3.69 0.39
CA VAL A 166 25.85 3.25 -0.72
C VAL A 166 26.58 3.52 -2.04
N GLU A 167 26.64 2.55 -2.95
CA GLU A 167 27.21 2.71 -4.29
C GLU A 167 26.22 3.27 -5.33
N ALA A 168 26.74 3.95 -6.34
CA ALA A 168 25.92 4.43 -7.46
C ALA A 168 25.26 3.25 -8.21
N GLY A 169 23.94 3.32 -8.40
CA GLY A 169 23.13 2.26 -9.01
C GLY A 169 22.36 1.38 -8.01
N GLU A 170 22.52 1.60 -6.70
CA GLU A 170 21.69 0.97 -5.67
C GLU A 170 20.32 1.63 -5.51
N VAL A 171 19.33 0.86 -5.02
CA VAL A 171 17.98 1.33 -4.71
C VAL A 171 17.93 1.78 -3.26
N ILE A 172 17.36 2.96 -3.01
CA ILE A 172 17.19 3.52 -1.67
C ILE A 172 16.04 2.78 -0.98
N THR A 173 16.38 1.74 -0.22
CA THR A 173 15.49 1.00 0.69
C THR A 173 15.33 1.75 2.03
N PRO A 174 14.41 1.36 2.93
CA PRO A 174 14.31 1.97 4.26
C PRO A 174 15.60 1.90 5.08
N ALA A 175 16.38 0.80 4.96
CA ALA A 175 17.67 0.67 5.63
C ALA A 175 18.72 1.63 5.05
N VAL A 176 18.78 1.74 3.71
CA VAL A 176 19.66 2.68 3.01
C VAL A 176 19.29 4.13 3.35
N LEU A 177 18.00 4.46 3.40
CA LEU A 177 17.51 5.78 3.82
C LEU A 177 17.91 6.09 5.27
N GLY A 178 17.82 5.11 6.16
CA GLY A 178 18.32 5.20 7.54
C GLY A 178 19.82 5.51 7.60
N LEU A 179 20.65 4.73 6.89
CA LEU A 179 22.10 4.95 6.83
C LEU A 179 22.46 6.35 6.28
N LEU A 180 21.77 6.79 5.22
CA LEU A 180 21.94 8.15 4.66
C LEU A 180 21.59 9.24 5.69
N ALA A 181 20.54 9.04 6.50
CA ALA A 181 20.22 9.95 7.61
C ALA A 181 21.32 9.94 8.69
N THR A 182 21.82 8.75 9.06
CA THR A 182 22.88 8.56 10.06
C THR A 182 24.18 9.28 9.68
N VAL A 183 24.53 9.36 8.39
CA VAL A 183 25.69 10.12 7.90
C VAL A 183 25.37 11.55 7.43
N GLY A 184 24.25 12.11 7.87
CA GLY A 184 23.91 13.54 7.73
C GLY A 184 23.50 14.00 6.33
N ILE A 185 23.02 13.10 5.46
CA ILE A 185 22.68 13.43 4.07
C ILE A 185 21.25 13.98 3.98
N ALA A 186 21.11 15.31 3.92
CA ALA A 186 19.82 15.98 3.80
C ALA A 186 19.16 15.86 2.41
N SER A 187 19.97 15.72 1.34
CA SER A 187 19.48 15.56 -0.04
C SER A 187 20.36 14.61 -0.83
N VAL A 188 19.76 13.86 -1.75
CA VAL A 188 20.35 12.66 -2.38
C VAL A 188 20.35 12.79 -3.90
N PRO A 189 21.51 12.58 -4.58
CA PRO A 189 21.58 12.55 -6.04
C PRO A 189 20.99 11.24 -6.58
N ILE A 190 19.87 11.31 -7.29
CA ILE A 190 19.16 10.16 -7.86
C ILE A 190 19.06 10.26 -9.38
N TYR A 191 18.76 9.15 -10.05
CA TYR A 191 18.26 9.20 -11.43
C TYR A 191 16.82 9.73 -11.43
N LYS A 192 16.49 10.64 -12.34
CA LYS A 192 15.13 11.20 -12.46
C LYS A 192 14.09 10.08 -12.61
N ILE A 193 13.06 10.11 -11.76
CA ILE A 193 11.87 9.26 -11.88
C ILE A 193 11.13 9.61 -13.20
N PRO A 194 10.87 8.64 -14.10
CA PRO A 194 10.20 8.89 -15.36
C PRO A 194 8.76 9.36 -15.16
N VAL A 195 8.32 10.27 -16.04
CA VAL A 195 6.92 10.66 -16.20
C VAL A 195 6.30 9.84 -17.34
N VAL A 196 5.20 9.15 -17.06
CA VAL A 196 4.52 8.22 -17.97
C VAL A 196 3.14 8.76 -18.33
N GLY A 197 2.93 9.12 -19.60
CA GLY A 197 1.60 9.40 -20.13
C GLY A 197 0.84 8.11 -20.43
N VAL A 198 -0.44 8.04 -20.05
CA VAL A 198 -1.31 6.87 -20.33
C VAL A 198 -2.53 7.33 -21.12
N LEU A 199 -2.79 6.67 -22.26
CA LEU A 199 -3.90 6.93 -23.18
C LEU A 199 -4.65 5.64 -23.52
N SER A 200 -5.97 5.66 -23.56
CA SER A 200 -6.77 4.57 -24.18
C SER A 200 -7.36 5.03 -25.51
N THR A 201 -7.47 4.12 -26.47
CA THR A 201 -8.00 4.39 -27.82
C THR A 201 -9.04 3.35 -28.20
N GLY A 202 -10.22 3.81 -28.64
CA GLY A 202 -11.30 2.92 -29.10
C GLY A 202 -12.67 3.60 -29.09
N SER A 203 -13.38 3.60 -30.23
CA SER A 203 -14.74 4.17 -30.34
C SER A 203 -15.80 3.33 -29.64
N GLU A 204 -15.48 2.10 -29.22
CA GLU A 204 -16.28 1.27 -28.31
C GLU A 204 -16.20 1.71 -26.84
N LEU A 205 -15.28 2.59 -26.46
CA LEU A 205 -15.04 2.93 -25.06
C LEU A 205 -16.02 3.98 -24.51
N VAL A 206 -16.32 3.84 -23.21
CA VAL A 206 -16.83 4.89 -22.31
C VAL A 206 -15.96 4.93 -21.05
N ASP A 207 -15.98 6.02 -20.28
CA ASP A 207 -15.20 6.11 -19.05
C ASP A 207 -15.65 5.07 -18.00
N ALA A 208 -14.71 4.59 -17.18
CA ALA A 208 -15.01 3.63 -16.12
C ALA A 208 -16.05 4.15 -15.11
N THR A 209 -16.04 5.45 -14.84
CA THR A 209 -16.90 6.15 -13.87
C THR A 209 -18.23 6.62 -14.44
N ASP A 210 -18.50 6.41 -15.73
CA ASP A 210 -19.71 6.92 -16.40
C ASP A 210 -21.01 6.40 -15.74
N ALA A 211 -21.72 7.35 -15.12
CA ALA A 211 -22.97 7.18 -14.42
C ALA A 211 -24.18 7.05 -15.36
N ALA A 212 -24.07 7.44 -16.63
CA ALA A 212 -25.13 7.24 -17.63
C ALA A 212 -25.29 5.77 -18.05
N GLY A 213 -24.32 4.91 -17.67
CA GLY A 213 -24.31 3.48 -17.89
C GLY A 213 -23.83 3.06 -19.29
N ILE A 214 -23.56 1.77 -19.47
CA ILE A 214 -23.20 1.21 -20.78
C ILE A 214 -24.44 1.25 -21.70
N ARG A 215 -24.29 1.79 -22.92
CA ARG A 215 -25.36 1.90 -23.92
C ARG A 215 -24.85 1.48 -25.29
N GLY A 216 -25.66 0.73 -26.04
CA GLY A 216 -25.27 0.18 -27.34
C GLY A 216 -24.09 -0.80 -27.24
N GLY A 217 -23.28 -0.89 -28.30
CA GLY A 217 -22.08 -1.74 -28.35
C GLY A 217 -20.86 -1.20 -27.59
N LYS A 218 -21.07 -0.39 -26.54
CA LYS A 218 -19.99 0.23 -25.75
C LYS A 218 -19.47 -0.72 -24.64
N ILE A 219 -18.26 -0.48 -24.18
CA ILE A 219 -17.65 -1.10 -22.98
C ILE A 219 -16.88 -0.03 -22.17
N ARG A 220 -16.67 -0.28 -20.87
CA ARG A 220 -15.87 0.63 -20.02
C ARG A 220 -14.36 0.46 -20.27
N ASP A 221 -13.64 1.59 -20.32
CA ASP A 221 -12.18 1.64 -20.33
C ASP A 221 -11.61 1.11 -19.01
N SER A 222 -11.26 -0.18 -19.02
CA SER A 222 -10.60 -0.85 -17.89
C SER A 222 -9.07 -0.83 -18.00
N ASN A 223 -8.52 -0.51 -19.17
CA ASN A 223 -7.08 -0.53 -19.40
C ASN A 223 -6.39 0.68 -18.80
N ARG A 224 -6.92 1.89 -19.02
CA ARG A 224 -6.34 3.13 -18.50
C ARG A 224 -6.24 3.18 -16.96
N PRO A 225 -7.32 2.94 -16.19
CA PRO A 225 -7.21 2.90 -14.73
C PRO A 225 -6.31 1.76 -14.23
N MET A 226 -6.32 0.59 -14.88
CA MET A 226 -5.41 -0.51 -14.55
C MET A 226 -3.93 -0.14 -14.80
N LEU A 227 -3.63 0.51 -15.92
CA LEU A 227 -2.28 0.98 -16.25
C LEU A 227 -1.82 2.06 -15.27
N LEU A 228 -2.68 3.06 -14.97
CA LEU A 228 -2.37 4.12 -14.01
C LEU A 228 -2.07 3.54 -12.61
N ALA A 229 -2.91 2.63 -12.12
CA ALA A 229 -2.69 1.95 -10.83
C ALA A 229 -1.40 1.09 -10.84
N TYR A 230 -1.12 0.39 -11.94
CA TYR A 230 0.11 -0.41 -12.07
C TYR A 230 1.37 0.47 -12.15
N MET A 231 1.32 1.62 -12.82
CA MET A 231 2.40 2.61 -12.82
C MET A 231 2.62 3.22 -11.42
N GLN A 232 1.54 3.49 -10.67
CA GLN A 232 1.61 3.94 -9.27
C GLN A 232 2.25 2.87 -8.36
N GLN A 233 1.90 1.59 -8.54
CA GLN A 233 2.53 0.46 -7.84
C GLN A 233 4.04 0.35 -8.15
N LEU A 234 4.47 0.75 -9.35
CA LEU A 234 5.89 0.82 -9.73
C LEU A 234 6.60 2.10 -9.23
N HIS A 235 5.91 2.99 -8.49
CA HIS A 235 6.42 4.29 -8.02
C HIS A 235 6.98 5.18 -9.15
N VAL A 236 6.26 5.29 -10.27
CA VAL A 236 6.56 6.28 -11.33
C VAL A 236 5.48 7.34 -11.44
N LYS A 237 5.83 8.53 -11.93
CA LYS A 237 4.88 9.66 -12.05
C LYS A 237 4.00 9.44 -13.29
N THR A 238 2.68 9.58 -13.16
CA THR A 238 1.71 9.32 -14.23
C THR A 238 1.01 10.60 -14.68
N VAL A 239 0.70 10.71 -15.97
CA VAL A 239 -0.22 11.71 -16.54
C VAL A 239 -1.35 10.98 -17.26
N ASP A 240 -2.60 11.29 -16.91
CA ASP A 240 -3.78 10.71 -17.56
C ASP A 240 -4.13 11.55 -18.81
N LEU A 241 -3.93 10.96 -19.99
CA LEU A 241 -4.23 11.57 -21.29
C LEU A 241 -5.64 11.22 -21.79
N GLY A 242 -6.46 10.59 -20.94
CA GLY A 242 -7.86 10.30 -21.17
C GLY A 242 -8.10 9.14 -22.15
N THR A 243 -9.26 9.19 -22.79
CA THR A 243 -9.69 8.24 -23.80
C THR A 243 -9.91 9.00 -25.12
N LEU A 244 -9.29 8.53 -26.21
CA LEU A 244 -9.56 9.01 -27.57
C LEU A 244 -10.53 8.03 -28.27
N LEU A 245 -11.62 8.58 -28.82
CA LEU A 245 -12.52 7.85 -29.69
C LEU A 245 -12.03 7.99 -31.15
N ILE A 246 -12.17 6.94 -31.96
CA ILE A 246 -11.63 6.91 -33.33
C ILE A 246 -12.73 6.55 -34.34
N TRP A 247 -12.95 7.45 -35.31
CA TRP A 247 -13.80 7.23 -36.48
C TRP A 247 -13.05 7.58 -37.77
N THR A 248 -13.47 6.96 -38.87
CA THR A 248 -12.97 7.24 -40.23
C THR A 248 -13.79 8.34 -40.91
N ARG A 249 -13.17 9.07 -41.85
CA ARG A 249 -13.70 10.32 -42.43
C ARG A 249 -15.08 10.20 -43.12
N ASP A 250 -15.47 9.00 -43.55
CA ASP A 250 -16.71 8.77 -44.32
C ASP A 250 -17.98 8.64 -43.44
N GLY A 251 -17.86 8.83 -42.12
CA GLY A 251 -18.92 8.59 -41.13
C GLY A 251 -19.63 9.83 -40.56
N ILE A 252 -19.72 10.97 -41.26
CA ILE A 252 -20.26 12.23 -40.70
C ILE A 252 -21.80 12.20 -40.56
N ALA A 253 -22.29 11.50 -39.54
CA ALA A 253 -23.65 11.63 -39.03
C ALA A 253 -23.64 12.57 -37.80
N ARG A 254 -23.99 13.84 -38.00
CA ARG A 254 -24.00 14.86 -36.94
C ARG A 254 -24.96 14.49 -35.79
N SER A 255 -24.42 14.06 -34.65
CA SER A 255 -25.16 13.90 -33.40
C SER A 255 -25.05 15.17 -32.55
N SER A 256 -26.17 15.70 -32.09
CA SER A 256 -26.31 17.09 -31.62
C SER A 256 -25.69 17.43 -30.24
N HIS A 257 -24.67 16.71 -29.77
CA HIS A 257 -24.18 16.75 -28.38
C HIS A 257 -22.89 17.56 -28.14
N GLU A 258 -22.29 18.20 -29.16
CA GLU A 258 -21.02 18.95 -29.07
C GLU A 258 -21.07 20.26 -28.23
N ARG A 259 -22.05 20.44 -27.32
CA ARG A 259 -22.34 21.75 -26.71
C ARG A 259 -22.29 21.87 -25.18
N GLU A 260 -21.96 20.82 -24.44
CA GLU A 260 -21.97 20.86 -22.96
C GLU A 260 -20.64 20.51 -22.27
N CYS A 261 -19.60 20.06 -22.99
CA CYS A 261 -18.27 19.80 -22.42
C CYS A 261 -17.43 21.09 -22.24
N GLY A 262 -17.91 22.02 -21.42
CA GLY A 262 -17.20 23.24 -21.05
C GLY A 262 -16.10 22.96 -20.02
N VAL A 263 -14.88 22.61 -20.47
CA VAL A 263 -13.72 22.44 -19.59
C VAL A 263 -12.84 23.69 -19.62
N SER A 264 -12.83 24.45 -18.52
CA SER A 264 -11.98 25.62 -18.33
C SER A 264 -10.52 25.23 -18.12
N PHE A 265 -9.60 25.83 -18.89
CA PHE A 265 -8.18 25.79 -18.56
C PHE A 265 -7.92 26.55 -17.25
N ALA A 266 -7.32 25.86 -16.28
CA ALA A 266 -6.72 26.46 -15.09
C ALA A 266 -5.25 26.04 -15.03
N CYS A 267 -4.36 26.96 -14.65
CA CYS A 267 -2.92 26.76 -14.67
C CYS A 267 -2.25 27.38 -13.42
N GLU A 268 -1.11 26.79 -13.04
CA GLU A 268 -0.09 27.31 -12.11
C GLU A 268 -0.35 27.34 -10.58
N HIS A 269 0.65 26.79 -9.87
CA HIS A 269 1.04 26.97 -8.45
C HIS A 269 0.03 26.54 -7.34
N GLU A 270 0.46 26.07 -6.15
CA GLU A 270 1.81 26.09 -5.53
C GLU A 270 2.17 24.74 -4.82
N LEU A 271 3.17 24.74 -3.94
CA LEU A 271 3.85 23.55 -3.38
C LEU A 271 3.24 23.01 -2.07
N LEU A 272 3.21 21.68 -1.90
CA LEU A 272 3.81 20.94 -0.76
C LEU A 272 3.58 19.41 -0.85
N SER A 273 4.60 18.62 -0.46
CA SER A 273 4.60 17.19 -0.07
C SER A 273 3.72 16.16 -0.82
N ASN A 274 4.37 15.21 -1.50
CA ASN A 274 3.86 13.88 -1.88
C ASN A 274 2.56 13.75 -2.71
N ALA A 275 1.94 14.84 -3.18
CA ALA A 275 0.77 14.78 -4.05
C ALA A 275 1.09 14.14 -5.43
N VAL A 276 0.28 13.16 -5.84
CA VAL A 276 0.36 12.53 -7.17
C VAL A 276 -0.41 13.38 -8.19
N TRP A 277 0.29 13.84 -9.23
CA TRP A 277 -0.22 14.78 -10.23
C TRP A 277 -1.11 14.11 -11.28
N LEU A 278 -2.31 13.69 -10.88
CA LEU A 278 -3.39 13.22 -11.76
C LEU A 278 -4.03 14.37 -12.56
N ALA A 279 -3.24 14.98 -13.44
CA ALA A 279 -3.72 15.93 -14.43
C ALA A 279 -4.51 15.20 -15.53
N CYS A 280 -5.82 15.02 -15.31
CA CYS A 280 -6.73 14.43 -16.29
C CYS A 280 -6.95 15.38 -17.48
N VAL A 281 -6.51 14.97 -18.66
CA VAL A 281 -6.82 15.64 -19.93
C VAL A 281 -8.06 14.96 -20.52
N GLY A 282 -9.12 15.74 -20.74
CA GLY A 282 -10.44 15.21 -21.14
C GLY A 282 -10.48 14.49 -22.50
N ILE A 283 -11.60 13.82 -22.75
CA ILE A 283 -11.88 13.05 -23.98
C ILE A 283 -11.57 13.90 -25.21
N CYS A 284 -10.64 13.42 -26.03
CA CYS A 284 -10.22 14.10 -27.27
C CYS A 284 -11.08 13.62 -28.45
N SER A 285 -11.31 14.51 -29.42
CA SER A 285 -12.27 14.31 -30.53
C SER A 285 -11.68 13.62 -31.76
N ASP A 286 -12.55 13.08 -32.61
CA ASP A 286 -12.30 11.82 -33.28
C ASP A 286 -11.63 11.96 -34.66
N SER A 287 -10.31 12.19 -34.71
CA SER A 287 -9.55 12.18 -35.98
C SER A 287 -8.08 11.78 -35.88
N TRP A 288 -7.48 11.43 -37.02
CA TRP A 288 -6.02 11.23 -37.17
C TRP A 288 -5.22 12.46 -36.74
N ASP A 289 -5.72 13.63 -37.15
CA ASP A 289 -5.11 14.93 -36.89
C ASP A 289 -5.20 15.27 -35.39
N SER A 290 -6.30 14.90 -34.71
CA SER A 290 -6.45 15.01 -33.26
C SER A 290 -5.46 14.15 -32.47
N LEU A 291 -5.26 12.89 -32.86
CA LEU A 291 -4.27 12.01 -32.21
C LEU A 291 -2.85 12.55 -32.42
N ARG A 292 -2.54 13.04 -33.63
CA ARG A 292 -1.28 13.71 -33.95
C ARG A 292 -1.02 14.89 -33.02
N ASP A 293 -1.98 15.79 -32.88
CA ASP A 293 -1.84 17.01 -32.07
C ASP A 293 -1.78 16.71 -30.57
N LEU A 294 -2.52 15.69 -30.09
CA LEU A 294 -2.39 15.18 -28.73
C LEU A 294 -0.98 14.62 -28.47
N LEU A 295 -0.40 13.87 -29.40
CA LEU A 295 0.96 13.36 -29.28
C LEU A 295 1.99 14.50 -29.28
N PHE A 296 1.94 15.44 -30.24
CA PHE A 296 2.90 16.55 -30.29
C PHE A 296 2.79 17.49 -29.08
N SER A 297 1.59 17.71 -28.53
CA SER A 297 1.41 18.58 -27.36
C SER A 297 1.75 17.91 -26.02
N LYS A 298 1.74 16.57 -25.92
CA LYS A 298 1.96 15.85 -24.66
C LYS A 298 3.28 15.09 -24.57
N LEU A 299 3.86 14.61 -25.69
CA LEU A 299 5.19 13.98 -25.68
C LEU A 299 6.33 14.87 -25.13
N PRO A 300 6.30 16.22 -25.24
CA PRO A 300 7.32 17.07 -24.59
C PRO A 300 7.36 16.90 -23.06
N SER A 301 6.21 16.81 -22.39
CA SER A 301 6.08 16.82 -20.93
C SER A 301 6.17 15.44 -20.25
N ILE A 302 6.27 14.35 -21.01
CA ILE A 302 6.41 12.97 -20.51
C ILE A 302 7.72 12.35 -21.02
N ASP A 303 8.26 11.36 -20.31
CA ASP A 303 9.46 10.60 -20.72
C ASP A 303 9.07 9.32 -21.51
N VAL A 304 7.93 8.72 -21.15
CA VAL A 304 7.35 7.52 -21.78
C VAL A 304 5.87 7.77 -22.09
N LEU A 305 5.39 7.23 -23.21
CA LEU A 305 3.96 7.12 -23.50
C LEU A 305 3.53 5.65 -23.53
N ILE A 306 2.38 5.36 -22.95
CA ILE A 306 1.67 4.09 -23.07
C ILE A 306 0.30 4.35 -23.71
N THR A 307 0.00 3.68 -24.82
CA THR A 307 -1.36 3.65 -25.39
C THR A 307 -1.97 2.25 -25.22
N SER A 308 -3.28 2.16 -25.06
CA SER A 308 -4.02 0.89 -25.12
C SER A 308 -5.08 0.90 -26.23
N GLY A 309 -5.20 -0.20 -26.97
CA GLY A 309 -6.05 -0.26 -28.16
C GLY A 309 -5.36 0.29 -29.41
N GLY A 310 -6.07 0.31 -30.55
CA GLY A 310 -5.60 0.94 -31.80
C GLY A 310 -4.36 0.33 -32.47
N VAL A 311 -3.99 -0.92 -32.11
CA VAL A 311 -2.75 -1.60 -32.56
C VAL A 311 -2.96 -2.99 -33.19
N SER A 312 -4.17 -3.42 -33.53
CA SER A 312 -4.41 -4.76 -34.07
C SER A 312 -4.11 -4.88 -35.59
N MET A 313 -5.13 -5.13 -36.41
CA MET A 313 -5.11 -5.35 -37.88
C MET A 313 -6.40 -4.81 -38.54
N GLY A 314 -7.21 -4.04 -37.81
CA GLY A 314 -8.48 -3.48 -38.27
C GLY A 314 -8.29 -2.11 -38.91
N GLU A 315 -9.28 -1.70 -39.69
CA GLU A 315 -9.26 -0.45 -40.49
C GLU A 315 -9.28 0.83 -39.63
N HIS A 316 -9.45 0.69 -38.31
CA HIS A 316 -9.45 1.78 -37.32
C HIS A 316 -8.21 1.77 -36.39
N ASP A 317 -7.24 0.86 -36.59
CA ASP A 317 -6.01 0.77 -35.78
C ASP A 317 -4.97 1.85 -36.17
N LEU A 318 -5.32 3.12 -35.95
CA LEU A 318 -4.54 4.29 -36.40
C LEU A 318 -3.19 4.49 -35.68
N VAL A 319 -2.99 3.92 -34.49
CA VAL A 319 -1.78 4.17 -33.67
C VAL A 319 -0.54 3.61 -34.35
N LYS A 320 -0.62 2.40 -34.93
CA LYS A 320 0.51 1.75 -35.62
C LYS A 320 1.00 2.53 -36.85
N PRO A 321 0.12 2.96 -37.78
CA PRO A 321 0.51 3.83 -38.88
C PRO A 321 1.04 5.19 -38.44
N LEU A 322 0.43 5.83 -37.43
CA LEU A 322 0.87 7.16 -36.97
C LEU A 322 2.26 7.12 -36.32
N LEU A 323 2.55 6.10 -35.49
CA LEU A 323 3.90 5.94 -34.91
C LEU A 323 4.99 5.68 -35.97
N LYS A 324 4.62 5.19 -37.16
CA LYS A 324 5.53 5.05 -38.31
C LYS A 324 5.70 6.37 -39.09
N GLU A 325 4.73 7.29 -39.02
CA GLU A 325 4.87 8.63 -39.60
C GLU A 325 5.69 9.55 -38.68
N LEU A 326 5.44 9.48 -37.37
CA LEU A 326 6.06 10.36 -36.37
C LEU A 326 7.45 9.91 -35.92
N GLY A 327 7.84 8.64 -36.15
CA GLY A 327 9.08 8.09 -35.61
C GLY A 327 9.43 6.68 -36.11
N THR A 328 10.25 5.98 -35.31
CA THR A 328 10.75 4.64 -35.65
C THR A 328 9.98 3.58 -34.89
N VAL A 329 9.28 2.70 -35.60
CA VAL A 329 8.67 1.48 -35.02
C VAL A 329 9.71 0.36 -35.02
N HIS A 330 10.13 -0.08 -33.83
CA HIS A 330 11.18 -1.10 -33.65
C HIS A 330 10.66 -2.52 -33.81
N PHE A 331 9.44 -2.77 -33.36
CA PHE A 331 8.66 -3.99 -33.66
C PHE A 331 7.17 -3.72 -33.47
N GLY A 332 6.33 -4.51 -34.18
CA GLY A 332 4.86 -4.42 -34.10
C GLY A 332 4.13 -5.76 -33.97
N ARG A 333 4.86 -6.87 -33.80
CA ARG A 333 4.33 -8.21 -33.48
C ARG A 333 5.33 -8.98 -32.61
N ILE A 334 4.84 -9.65 -31.57
CA ILE A 334 5.62 -10.54 -30.69
C ILE A 334 5.09 -11.97 -30.80
N HIS A 335 5.98 -12.96 -30.83
CA HIS A 335 5.67 -14.40 -30.80
C HIS A 335 5.30 -14.82 -29.37
N MET A 336 4.10 -14.41 -28.93
CA MET A 336 3.61 -14.66 -27.57
C MET A 336 2.08 -14.76 -27.48
N LYS A 337 1.60 -15.29 -26.35
CA LYS A 337 0.20 -15.31 -25.93
C LYS A 337 0.09 -15.04 -24.42
N PRO A 338 -0.83 -14.18 -23.95
CA PRO A 338 -1.45 -13.07 -24.69
C PRO A 338 -0.38 -12.04 -25.13
N GLY A 339 -0.74 -11.02 -25.93
CA GLY A 339 0.19 -9.92 -26.27
C GLY A 339 0.66 -9.79 -27.73
N LYS A 340 0.29 -10.70 -28.63
CA LYS A 340 0.79 -10.74 -30.04
C LYS A 340 0.94 -9.39 -30.77
N PRO A 341 0.01 -8.42 -30.74
CA PRO A 341 0.10 -7.21 -31.57
C PRO A 341 0.86 -6.03 -30.91
N THR A 342 1.43 -6.21 -29.71
CA THR A 342 2.19 -5.16 -29.00
C THR A 342 3.28 -4.54 -29.86
N THR A 343 3.42 -3.22 -29.74
CA THR A 343 4.31 -2.39 -30.57
C THR A 343 5.16 -1.49 -29.69
N VAL A 344 6.43 -1.32 -30.05
CA VAL A 344 7.33 -0.34 -29.44
C VAL A 344 7.90 0.56 -30.52
N ALA A 345 7.86 1.87 -30.26
CA ALA A 345 8.38 2.91 -31.14
C ALA A 345 9.19 3.97 -30.36
N THR A 346 10.03 4.72 -31.06
CA THR A 346 10.59 5.98 -30.54
C THR A 346 10.18 7.15 -31.43
N VAL A 347 9.77 8.26 -30.81
CA VAL A 347 9.35 9.48 -31.48
C VAL A 347 10.30 10.62 -31.09
N PRO A 348 11.06 11.22 -32.04
CA PRO A 348 12.02 12.28 -31.73
C PRO A 348 11.33 13.61 -31.44
N ILE A 349 11.43 14.07 -30.18
CA ILE A 349 10.82 15.33 -29.70
C ILE A 349 11.89 16.17 -29.00
N GLY A 350 12.13 17.39 -29.49
CA GLY A 350 13.13 18.30 -28.92
C GLY A 350 14.57 17.77 -28.96
N GLY A 351 14.89 16.87 -29.90
CA GLY A 351 16.19 16.20 -29.98
C GLY A 351 16.33 14.95 -29.09
N VAL A 352 15.27 14.53 -28.41
CA VAL A 352 15.24 13.32 -27.56
C VAL A 352 14.22 12.31 -28.10
N ASP A 353 14.65 11.07 -28.28
CA ASP A 353 13.77 9.95 -28.60
C ASP A 353 12.86 9.61 -27.41
N LYS A 354 11.56 9.93 -27.51
CA LYS A 354 10.53 9.56 -26.53
C LYS A 354 10.08 8.12 -26.79
N LEU A 355 10.08 7.28 -25.75
CA LEU A 355 9.73 5.86 -25.87
C LEU A 355 8.21 5.66 -25.81
N VAL A 356 7.64 4.96 -26.79
CA VAL A 356 6.20 4.71 -26.90
C VAL A 356 5.90 3.21 -26.91
N PHE A 357 5.05 2.78 -25.97
CA PHE A 357 4.49 1.44 -25.89
C PHE A 357 3.03 1.47 -26.35
N ALA A 358 2.73 0.86 -27.48
CA ALA A 358 1.36 0.77 -27.97
C ALA A 358 0.86 -0.67 -27.74
N LEU A 359 0.02 -0.81 -26.71
CA LEU A 359 -0.37 -2.08 -26.08
C LEU A 359 -1.75 -2.59 -26.57
N PRO A 360 -2.01 -3.90 -26.54
CA PRO A 360 -3.23 -4.47 -27.10
C PRO A 360 -4.45 -4.15 -26.21
N GLY A 361 -5.57 -3.75 -26.81
CA GLY A 361 -6.79 -3.36 -26.08
C GLY A 361 -7.43 -4.47 -25.22
N ASN A 362 -7.05 -5.74 -25.40
CA ASN A 362 -7.47 -6.84 -24.53
C ASN A 362 -6.79 -6.74 -23.15
N PRO A 363 -7.52 -6.56 -22.01
CA PRO A 363 -6.91 -6.14 -20.74
C PRO A 363 -5.80 -7.04 -20.21
N VAL A 364 -5.94 -8.36 -20.31
CA VAL A 364 -4.87 -9.29 -19.89
C VAL A 364 -3.61 -9.11 -20.74
N SER A 365 -3.77 -8.84 -22.04
CA SER A 365 -2.64 -8.59 -22.95
C SER A 365 -1.92 -7.29 -22.60
N CYS A 366 -2.70 -6.26 -22.26
CA CYS A 366 -2.20 -4.96 -21.82
C CYS A 366 -1.36 -5.10 -20.54
N LEU A 367 -1.88 -5.77 -19.50
CA LEU A 367 -1.16 -6.00 -18.24
C LEU A 367 0.10 -6.87 -18.45
N VAL A 368 -0.04 -8.05 -19.07
CA VAL A 368 1.09 -8.98 -19.27
C VAL A 368 2.24 -8.34 -20.05
N THR A 369 1.95 -7.55 -21.08
CA THR A 369 3.00 -6.86 -21.85
C THR A 369 3.52 -5.60 -21.16
N SER A 370 2.79 -5.05 -20.18
CA SER A 370 3.33 -4.02 -19.27
C SER A 370 4.36 -4.63 -18.32
N CYS A 371 4.07 -5.77 -17.69
CA CYS A 371 5.03 -6.48 -16.82
C CYS A 371 6.30 -6.90 -17.56
N LEU A 372 6.16 -7.39 -18.79
CA LEU A 372 7.26 -7.97 -19.57
C LEU A 372 8.08 -6.96 -20.40
N LEU A 373 7.62 -5.71 -20.60
CA LEU A 373 8.33 -4.69 -21.38
C LEU A 373 8.40 -3.33 -20.67
N VAL A 374 7.26 -2.83 -20.19
CA VAL A 374 7.16 -1.47 -19.60
C VAL A 374 7.88 -1.40 -18.26
N GLN A 375 7.66 -2.35 -17.34
CA GLN A 375 8.36 -2.39 -16.06
C GLN A 375 9.90 -2.49 -16.25
N PRO A 376 10.45 -3.37 -17.11
CA PRO A 376 11.86 -3.36 -17.47
C PRO A 376 12.36 -2.02 -18.01
N ALA A 377 11.62 -1.37 -18.92
CA ALA A 377 12.00 -0.06 -19.44
C ALA A 377 12.05 1.02 -18.36
N LEU A 378 11.07 1.04 -17.45
CA LEU A 378 10.99 2.03 -16.37
C LEU A 378 12.09 1.83 -15.33
N LYS A 379 12.43 0.57 -14.97
CA LYS A 379 13.64 0.27 -14.19
C LYS A 379 14.88 0.83 -14.89
N ARG A 380 15.04 0.53 -16.18
CA ARG A 380 16.21 0.97 -16.97
C ARG A 380 16.32 2.50 -17.10
N LEU A 381 15.19 3.20 -17.27
CA LEU A 381 15.09 4.67 -17.28
C LEU A 381 15.47 5.29 -15.92
N ARG A 382 15.12 4.63 -14.81
CA ARG A 382 15.58 4.99 -13.45
C ARG A 382 17.05 4.61 -13.17
N GLY A 383 17.85 4.23 -14.16
CA GLY A 383 19.28 3.96 -13.95
C GLY A 383 19.62 2.58 -13.42
N HIS A 384 18.66 1.66 -13.24
CA HIS A 384 18.97 0.25 -12.98
C HIS A 384 19.85 -0.32 -14.12
N THR A 385 20.73 -1.26 -13.80
CA THR A 385 21.47 -2.05 -14.80
C THR A 385 20.52 -2.92 -15.64
N ILE A 386 21.00 -3.42 -16.78
CA ILE A 386 20.22 -4.35 -17.63
C ILE A 386 19.77 -5.59 -16.81
N ALA A 387 20.68 -6.19 -16.03
CA ALA A 387 20.38 -7.36 -15.19
C ALA A 387 19.30 -7.09 -14.12
N GLN A 388 19.35 -5.94 -13.44
CA GLN A 388 18.32 -5.52 -12.47
C GLN A 388 16.99 -5.12 -13.13
N SER A 389 17.01 -4.77 -14.43
CA SER A 389 15.84 -4.32 -15.19
C SER A 389 15.06 -5.49 -15.79
N SER A 390 15.73 -6.56 -16.19
CA SER A 390 15.10 -7.79 -16.72
C SER A 390 14.10 -8.39 -15.72
N PRO A 391 13.05 -9.10 -16.21
CA PRO A 391 12.15 -9.84 -15.33
C PRO A 391 12.90 -10.94 -14.55
N VAL A 392 12.56 -11.11 -13.28
CA VAL A 392 13.13 -12.17 -12.43
C VAL A 392 12.52 -13.52 -12.83
N VAL A 393 13.35 -14.43 -13.33
CA VAL A 393 12.95 -15.80 -13.70
C VAL A 393 13.31 -16.78 -12.57
N PHE A 394 12.38 -17.67 -12.24
CA PHE A 394 12.57 -18.80 -11.32
C PHE A 394 11.90 -20.05 -11.90
N GLN A 395 12.07 -21.20 -11.24
CA GLN A 395 11.43 -22.47 -11.63
C GLN A 395 10.35 -22.83 -10.62
N ALA A 396 9.21 -23.35 -11.07
CA ALA A 396 8.17 -23.92 -10.21
C ALA A 396 7.58 -25.20 -10.78
N ARG A 397 7.14 -26.12 -9.90
CA ARG A 397 6.51 -27.40 -10.26
C ARG A 397 5.00 -27.27 -10.42
N LEU A 398 4.43 -27.74 -11.52
CA LEU A 398 2.99 -27.70 -11.78
C LEU A 398 2.23 -28.69 -10.88
N LEU A 399 1.25 -28.23 -10.11
CA LEU A 399 0.38 -29.12 -9.30
C LEU A 399 -0.70 -29.85 -10.10
N HIS A 400 -0.87 -29.53 -11.39
CA HIS A 400 -1.87 -30.11 -12.28
C HIS A 400 -1.39 -30.06 -13.75
N PRO A 401 -1.86 -30.94 -14.64
CA PRO A 401 -1.50 -30.87 -16.05
C PRO A 401 -2.13 -29.64 -16.73
N LEU A 402 -1.46 -29.09 -17.75
CA LEU A 402 -1.92 -27.90 -18.47
C LEU A 402 -1.91 -28.10 -19.99
N PRO A 403 -2.98 -27.69 -20.72
CA PRO A 403 -2.96 -27.66 -22.18
C PRO A 403 -2.00 -26.56 -22.67
N LEU A 404 -1.28 -26.83 -23.75
CA LEU A 404 -0.38 -25.87 -24.40
C LEU A 404 -1.01 -25.24 -25.64
N ASP A 405 -0.50 -24.08 -26.03
CA ASP A 405 -0.81 -23.46 -27.32
C ASP A 405 0.08 -24.06 -28.43
N ARG A 406 -0.51 -24.32 -29.60
CA ARG A 406 0.19 -25.00 -30.71
C ARG A 406 1.05 -24.07 -31.56
N ASP A 407 0.89 -22.76 -31.43
CA ASP A 407 1.51 -21.79 -32.34
C ASP A 407 2.52 -20.85 -31.65
N ARG A 408 2.32 -20.54 -30.35
CA ARG A 408 3.06 -19.49 -29.62
C ARG A 408 3.28 -19.86 -28.14
N PRO A 409 4.42 -19.47 -27.53
CA PRO A 409 4.61 -19.62 -26.09
C PRO A 409 3.57 -18.79 -25.33
N GLU A 410 3.10 -19.31 -24.19
CA GLU A 410 2.06 -18.70 -23.37
C GLU A 410 2.59 -18.21 -22.03
N TYR A 411 2.35 -16.93 -21.73
CA TYR A 411 2.52 -16.31 -20.42
C TYR A 411 1.22 -16.52 -19.61
N HIS A 412 1.18 -17.69 -18.97
CA HIS A 412 0.01 -18.25 -18.31
C HIS A 412 -0.10 -17.71 -16.88
N ARG A 413 -1.23 -17.11 -16.50
CA ARG A 413 -1.39 -16.54 -15.16
C ARG A 413 -1.57 -17.65 -14.13
N ALA A 414 -0.78 -17.58 -13.06
CA ALA A 414 -0.74 -18.58 -12.02
C ALA A 414 -0.63 -17.96 -10.62
N VAL A 415 -1.06 -18.75 -9.64
CA VAL A 415 -0.68 -18.60 -8.23
C VAL A 415 0.52 -19.51 -8.02
N VAL A 416 1.66 -18.94 -7.66
CA VAL A 416 2.81 -19.68 -7.11
C VAL A 416 2.84 -19.55 -5.59
N ARG A 417 3.29 -20.61 -4.92
CA ARG A 417 3.55 -20.62 -3.48
C ARG A 417 4.77 -21.50 -3.16
N TRP A 418 5.42 -21.21 -2.03
CA TRP A 418 6.54 -22.01 -1.53
C TRP A 418 6.01 -23.14 -0.64
N GLU A 419 6.32 -24.39 -0.99
CA GLU A 419 5.93 -25.60 -0.26
C GLU A 419 7.08 -26.59 -0.25
N LYS A 420 7.31 -27.30 0.86
CA LYS A 420 8.26 -28.44 0.93
C LYS A 420 9.67 -28.15 0.39
N ASN A 421 10.10 -26.88 0.48
CA ASN A 421 11.38 -26.34 -0.04
C ASN A 421 11.47 -26.20 -1.58
N GLU A 422 10.34 -26.07 -2.27
CA GLU A 422 10.26 -25.74 -3.70
C GLU A 422 9.14 -24.72 -3.98
N TRP A 423 9.20 -24.07 -5.14
CA TRP A 423 8.06 -23.33 -5.68
C TRP A 423 7.12 -24.29 -6.40
N VAL A 424 5.82 -24.16 -6.16
CA VAL A 424 4.78 -24.87 -6.91
C VAL A 424 3.78 -23.90 -7.52
N ALA A 425 3.14 -24.33 -8.61
CA ALA A 425 2.30 -23.48 -9.46
C ALA A 425 0.91 -24.08 -9.73
N THR A 426 -0.11 -23.24 -9.58
CA THR A 426 -1.52 -23.52 -9.90
C THR A 426 -2.07 -22.44 -10.84
N SER A 427 -2.82 -22.83 -11.86
CA SER A 427 -3.43 -21.92 -12.84
C SER A 427 -4.56 -21.09 -12.25
N THR A 428 -4.74 -19.85 -12.72
CA THR A 428 -5.96 -19.05 -12.46
C THR A 428 -7.18 -19.44 -13.32
N GLY A 429 -7.14 -20.63 -13.93
CA GLY A 429 -8.22 -21.21 -14.72
C GLY A 429 -8.25 -20.65 -16.15
N VAL A 430 -9.41 -20.17 -16.60
CA VAL A 430 -9.64 -19.75 -18.00
C VAL A 430 -8.74 -18.57 -18.40
N GLN A 431 -7.75 -18.84 -19.26
CA GLN A 431 -6.69 -17.92 -19.67
C GLN A 431 -7.04 -16.96 -20.84
N ALA A 432 -8.31 -16.79 -21.20
CA ALA A 432 -8.72 -15.91 -22.32
C ALA A 432 -8.20 -14.45 -22.16
N SER A 433 -7.70 -13.85 -23.24
CA SER A 433 -7.01 -12.54 -23.22
C SER A 433 -7.89 -11.34 -22.85
N SER A 434 -9.22 -11.48 -22.97
CA SER A 434 -10.21 -10.50 -22.52
C SER A 434 -10.63 -10.72 -21.06
N ARG A 435 -10.36 -11.89 -20.48
CA ARG A 435 -10.82 -12.27 -19.13
C ARG A 435 -9.86 -11.78 -18.05
N LEU A 436 -9.97 -10.51 -17.68
CA LEU A 436 -9.17 -9.88 -16.62
C LEU A 436 -9.28 -10.61 -15.26
N LEU A 437 -10.37 -11.35 -14.99
CA LEU A 437 -10.50 -12.25 -13.85
C LEU A 437 -9.38 -13.31 -13.74
N SER A 438 -8.67 -13.65 -14.84
CA SER A 438 -7.48 -14.51 -14.80
C SER A 438 -6.27 -13.85 -14.12
N CYS A 439 -6.30 -12.55 -13.86
CA CYS A 439 -5.25 -11.82 -13.14
C CYS A 439 -5.56 -11.60 -11.65
N ARG A 440 -6.82 -11.80 -11.18
CA ARG A 440 -7.29 -11.37 -9.84
C ARG A 440 -6.43 -11.86 -8.67
N HIS A 441 -5.89 -13.07 -8.78
CA HIS A 441 -5.04 -13.71 -7.76
C HIS A 441 -3.67 -14.11 -8.32
N ALA A 442 -3.32 -13.69 -9.53
CA ALA A 442 -2.07 -14.08 -10.16
C ALA A 442 -0.90 -13.30 -9.55
N ASN A 443 0.07 -14.02 -8.99
CA ASN A 443 1.35 -13.44 -8.53
C ASN A 443 2.51 -13.79 -9.50
N ALA A 444 2.32 -14.72 -10.44
CA ALA A 444 3.29 -15.05 -11.46
C ALA A 444 2.68 -15.34 -12.85
N LEU A 445 3.54 -15.28 -13.86
CA LEU A 445 3.36 -15.78 -15.22
C LEU A 445 4.25 -17.01 -15.42
N LEU A 446 3.65 -18.16 -15.72
CA LEU A 446 4.39 -19.33 -16.20
C LEU A 446 4.76 -19.09 -17.66
N HIS A 447 6.00 -19.35 -18.04
CA HIS A 447 6.48 -19.32 -19.42
C HIS A 447 6.29 -20.72 -20.02
N LEU A 448 5.13 -20.96 -20.64
CA LEU A 448 4.78 -22.25 -21.20
C LEU A 448 5.24 -22.36 -22.67
N PRO A 449 5.89 -23.47 -23.07
CA PRO A 449 6.38 -23.65 -24.44
C PRO A 449 5.24 -23.93 -25.43
N VAL A 450 5.58 -23.89 -26.73
CA VAL A 450 4.70 -24.36 -27.81
C VAL A 450 4.52 -25.87 -27.72
N GLY A 451 3.29 -26.39 -27.84
CA GLY A 451 3.04 -27.83 -27.84
C GLY A 451 1.56 -28.21 -27.77
N THR A 452 1.26 -29.33 -27.11
CA THR A 452 -0.11 -29.82 -26.88
C THR A 452 -0.50 -29.90 -25.41
N HIS A 453 0.39 -30.38 -24.54
CA HIS A 453 0.14 -30.52 -23.10
C HIS A 453 1.44 -30.57 -22.29
N LEU A 454 1.37 -30.14 -21.04
CA LEU A 454 2.29 -30.51 -19.96
C LEU A 454 1.57 -31.42 -18.96
N ALA A 455 2.32 -32.30 -18.31
CA ALA A 455 1.84 -33.12 -17.20
C ALA A 455 1.83 -32.33 -15.88
N ALA A 456 1.12 -32.82 -14.86
CA ALA A 456 1.45 -32.46 -13.48
C ALA A 456 2.90 -32.85 -13.17
N GLU A 457 3.48 -32.28 -12.11
CA GLU A 457 4.88 -32.48 -11.71
C GLU A 457 5.93 -31.97 -12.72
N SER A 458 5.52 -31.43 -13.88
CA SER A 458 6.43 -30.73 -14.80
C SER A 458 6.96 -29.45 -14.13
N VAL A 459 8.28 -29.22 -14.22
CA VAL A 459 8.90 -27.96 -13.79
C VAL A 459 8.83 -26.96 -14.96
N VAL A 460 8.44 -25.72 -14.68
CA VAL A 460 8.32 -24.64 -15.68
C VAL A 460 8.96 -23.34 -15.19
N GLU A 461 9.49 -22.57 -16.14
CA GLU A 461 9.95 -21.21 -15.91
C GLU A 461 8.78 -20.31 -15.50
N CYS A 462 9.03 -19.44 -14.52
CA CYS A 462 8.07 -18.54 -13.93
C CYS A 462 8.67 -17.13 -13.79
N ILE A 463 7.83 -16.11 -13.97
CA ILE A 463 8.18 -14.69 -13.83
C ILE A 463 7.18 -14.05 -12.86
N PHE A 464 7.65 -13.33 -11.83
CA PHE A 464 6.75 -12.62 -10.92
C PHE A 464 6.05 -11.44 -11.61
N LEU A 465 4.76 -11.21 -11.30
CA LEU A 465 3.95 -10.13 -11.89
C LEU A 465 4.25 -8.74 -11.30
N SER A 466 4.86 -8.70 -10.12
CA SER A 466 5.37 -7.49 -9.47
C SER A 466 6.66 -7.84 -8.71
N ASP A 467 7.49 -6.83 -8.43
CA ASP A 467 8.62 -7.00 -7.51
C ASP A 467 8.06 -7.37 -6.11
N MET A 468 8.52 -8.48 -5.52
CA MET A 468 7.81 -9.13 -4.42
C MET A 468 7.88 -8.38 -3.08
N VAL A 469 6.70 -8.01 -2.55
CA VAL A 469 6.51 -7.66 -1.13
C VAL A 469 5.23 -8.29 -0.51
N TYR A 470 4.21 -8.64 -1.32
CA TYR A 470 2.83 -8.82 -0.80
C TYR A 470 2.12 -10.18 -1.02
N ALA A 471 2.80 -11.24 -1.50
CA ALA A 471 2.09 -12.41 -2.08
C ALA A 471 2.48 -13.80 -1.53
N LEU A 472 2.47 -14.00 -0.20
CA LEU A 472 2.70 -15.33 0.44
C LEU A 472 1.85 -15.59 1.72
N SER A 473 0.51 -15.59 1.60
CA SER A 473 -0.35 -16.26 2.61
C SER A 473 -1.77 -16.52 2.10
N LEU A 474 -2.13 -17.80 1.88
CA LEU A 474 -3.51 -18.33 1.95
C LEU A 474 -3.44 -19.86 2.11
N GLY A 475 -4.18 -20.41 3.08
CA GLY A 475 -4.26 -21.84 3.33
C GLY A 475 -5.35 -22.21 4.34
N ASP A 476 -6.34 -22.97 3.86
CA ASP A 476 -7.36 -23.74 4.58
C ASP A 476 -8.34 -22.97 5.50
N SER A 477 -9.46 -23.62 5.84
CA SER A 477 -10.68 -22.98 6.39
C SER A 477 -11.36 -23.82 7.46
N TRP A 478 -11.81 -23.18 8.55
CA TRP A 478 -12.51 -23.80 9.69
C TRP A 478 -13.78 -23.02 10.06
N SER A 479 -14.62 -23.56 10.96
CA SER A 479 -15.90 -22.99 11.38
C SER A 479 -15.93 -22.60 12.87
N VAL A 480 -16.58 -21.48 13.18
CA VAL A 480 -16.61 -20.79 14.49
C VAL A 480 -17.99 -20.16 14.73
N GLU A 481 -18.42 -20.01 15.99
CA GLU A 481 -19.72 -19.43 16.36
C GLU A 481 -19.59 -17.97 16.86
N ILE A 482 -20.43 -17.07 16.37
CA ILE A 482 -20.28 -15.61 16.57
C ILE A 482 -21.59 -14.96 17.01
N ALA A 483 -21.54 -13.99 17.93
CA ALA A 483 -22.66 -13.09 18.22
C ALA A 483 -22.32 -11.64 17.88
N LEU A 484 -23.35 -10.89 17.47
CA LEU A 484 -23.19 -9.56 16.88
C LEU A 484 -23.92 -8.50 17.69
N GLY A 485 -23.14 -7.67 18.35
CA GLY A 485 -23.60 -6.56 19.17
C GLY A 485 -23.85 -5.31 18.34
N GLN A 486 -25.00 -4.70 18.56
CA GLN A 486 -25.26 -3.33 18.16
C GLN A 486 -25.83 -2.55 19.33
N CYS A 487 -26.01 -1.25 19.12
CA CYS A 487 -26.55 -0.34 20.14
C CYS A 487 -27.84 0.39 19.68
N CYS A 488 -29.01 -0.14 20.10
CA CYS A 488 -30.26 0.49 20.63
C CYS A 488 -31.63 -0.03 20.07
N VAL A 489 -32.71 -0.11 20.89
CA VAL A 489 -33.94 -0.93 20.61
C VAL A 489 -35.22 -0.31 21.27
N ARG A 490 -36.51 -0.61 20.96
CA ARG A 490 -37.18 -1.91 20.61
C ARG A 490 -38.55 -1.79 19.88
N ASP A 491 -38.96 -2.89 19.23
CA ASP A 491 -40.31 -3.22 18.69
C ASP A 491 -41.49 -2.99 19.66
N ARG A 492 -42.60 -2.46 19.11
CA ARG A 492 -43.97 -2.90 19.45
C ARG A 492 -44.88 -3.00 18.23
N ARG A 493 -45.43 -4.20 18.02
CA ARG A 493 -46.59 -4.53 17.18
C ARG A 493 -47.75 -3.51 17.29
N ALA A 494 -48.20 -2.97 16.16
CA ALA A 494 -49.60 -2.62 15.91
C ALA A 494 -49.87 -2.35 14.41
N GLN A 495 -50.19 -3.39 13.62
CA GLN A 495 -51.12 -3.19 12.51
C GLN A 495 -52.54 -3.20 13.10
N SER A 496 -53.39 -2.27 12.63
CA SER A 496 -54.78 -2.14 13.05
C SER A 496 -55.66 -3.16 12.30
N PRO A 497 -56.93 -3.43 12.71
CA PRO A 497 -57.96 -2.40 12.87
C PRO A 497 -58.75 -2.45 14.19
N ILE A 498 -59.29 -1.29 14.62
CA ILE A 498 -60.67 -1.07 15.08
C ILE A 498 -60.89 0.45 15.26
N ALA A 499 -62.14 0.89 15.28
CA ALA A 499 -62.56 2.23 14.89
C ALA A 499 -62.54 3.33 15.99
N SER A 500 -62.53 4.57 15.50
CA SER A 500 -63.26 5.76 16.00
C SER A 500 -62.81 6.52 17.26
N SER A 501 -62.89 7.87 17.15
CA SER A 501 -62.93 8.89 18.21
C SER A 501 -61.65 9.10 19.06
N SER A 502 -61.34 10.31 19.60
CA SER A 502 -61.70 11.69 19.22
C SER A 502 -60.92 12.73 20.05
N CYS A 503 -60.80 13.97 19.54
CA CYS A 503 -60.73 15.25 20.29
C CYS A 503 -59.43 15.72 21.04
N ILE A 504 -59.07 16.99 20.75
CA ILE A 504 -58.49 18.05 21.65
C ILE A 504 -57.05 17.83 22.20
N GLY A 505 -56.07 18.75 22.14
CA GLY A 505 -56.02 20.18 21.76
C GLY A 505 -54.89 20.93 22.51
N SER A 506 -54.48 22.12 22.01
CA SER A 506 -53.57 23.14 22.60
C SER A 506 -52.08 22.77 22.84
N CYS A 507 -51.00 23.51 22.51
CA CYS A 507 -50.66 24.90 22.09
C CYS A 507 -49.90 25.75 23.14
N CYS A 508 -48.88 26.48 22.67
CA CYS A 508 -48.17 27.65 23.27
C CYS A 508 -47.19 27.42 24.47
N ALA A 509 -46.19 28.27 24.77
CA ALA A 509 -45.38 29.25 24.00
C ALA A 509 -44.22 29.88 24.84
N ASN A 510 -43.33 30.65 24.18
CA ASN A 510 -42.50 31.79 24.70
C ASN A 510 -41.03 31.62 25.24
N ARG A 511 -40.31 32.75 25.11
CA ARG A 511 -38.95 33.21 25.50
C ARG A 511 -39.12 34.63 26.16
N PRO A 512 -38.12 35.46 26.63
CA PRO A 512 -36.71 35.63 26.17
C PRO A 512 -35.62 36.11 27.20
N GLU A 513 -34.37 36.32 26.69
CA GLU A 513 -33.32 37.34 27.04
C GLU A 513 -32.76 37.48 28.51
N SER A 514 -31.56 38.03 28.81
CA SER A 514 -30.73 39.09 28.17
C SER A 514 -29.18 39.03 28.48
N ALA A 515 -28.43 40.11 28.14
CA ALA A 515 -26.97 40.43 28.10
C ALA A 515 -25.93 39.77 29.08
N ARG A 516 -24.59 39.69 28.83
CA ARG A 516 -23.54 40.49 28.11
C ARG A 516 -23.08 41.78 28.84
N PRO A 517 -21.91 42.42 28.51
CA PRO A 517 -20.83 42.12 27.53
C PRO A 517 -19.72 41.24 28.15
N SER A 518 -18.41 41.20 27.80
CA SER A 518 -17.47 41.84 26.83
C SER A 518 -16.38 40.79 26.44
N VAL A 519 -15.25 40.97 25.73
CA VAL A 519 -14.45 42.08 25.11
C VAL A 519 -14.03 41.64 23.67
N ARG A 520 -13.31 42.47 22.89
CA ARG A 520 -12.74 42.16 21.55
C ARG A 520 -11.53 43.05 21.21
N VAL A 521 -10.73 42.66 20.20
CA VAL A 521 -10.16 43.45 19.06
C VAL A 521 -8.97 42.68 18.44
N ASP A 522 -8.73 42.64 17.12
CA ASP A 522 -9.66 42.54 15.97
C ASP A 522 -8.89 42.09 14.70
N GLY A 523 -9.62 41.72 13.63
CA GLY A 523 -9.09 41.47 12.28
C GLY A 523 -8.75 40.00 11.94
N GLY A 524 -9.09 39.48 10.76
CA GLY A 524 -9.93 40.08 9.70
C GLY A 524 -10.00 39.21 8.43
N HIS A 525 -11.17 39.24 7.75
CA HIS A 525 -11.47 38.66 6.42
C HIS A 525 -11.82 37.16 6.28
N PHE A 526 -13.13 36.90 6.39
CA PHE A 526 -13.96 36.10 5.47
C PHE A 526 -13.47 34.74 4.92
N PHE A 527 -14.05 33.65 5.46
CA PHE A 527 -14.38 32.43 4.71
C PHE A 527 -15.92 32.30 4.60
N PRO A 528 -16.49 31.98 3.42
CA PRO A 528 -17.90 31.65 3.29
C PRO A 528 -18.20 30.17 3.59
N HIS A 529 -19.18 29.91 4.46
CA HIS A 529 -19.96 28.66 4.64
C HIS A 529 -19.24 27.30 4.60
N CYS A 530 -18.69 26.87 5.74
CA CYS A 530 -18.63 25.44 6.08
C CYS A 530 -19.96 25.01 6.73
N HIS A 531 -20.75 24.14 6.08
CA HIS A 531 -22.12 23.85 6.51
C HIS A 531 -22.48 22.34 6.61
N GLU A 532 -21.52 21.46 6.95
CA GLU A 532 -21.79 19.99 6.95
C GLU A 532 -21.19 19.14 8.09
N LEU A 533 -20.70 19.71 9.19
CA LEU A 533 -20.21 18.93 10.34
C LEU A 533 -21.30 18.38 11.29
N ASP A 534 -22.55 18.84 11.19
CA ASP A 534 -23.63 18.57 12.17
C ASP A 534 -24.47 17.30 11.89
N LYS A 535 -24.06 16.44 10.94
CA LYS A 535 -24.85 15.27 10.51
C LYS A 535 -24.51 13.96 11.22
N ALA A 536 -23.30 13.79 11.75
CA ALA A 536 -22.85 12.52 12.33
C ALA A 536 -23.48 12.24 13.70
N SER A 537 -23.52 13.24 14.58
CA SER A 537 -23.88 13.11 16.00
C SER A 537 -25.38 12.88 16.29
N LYS A 538 -26.21 12.72 15.25
CA LYS A 538 -27.66 12.46 15.37
C LYS A 538 -28.05 11.01 15.08
N VAL A 539 -27.12 10.15 14.68
CA VAL A 539 -27.45 8.81 14.15
C VAL A 539 -27.73 7.78 15.26
N SER A 540 -26.79 7.53 16.18
CA SER A 540 -26.97 6.48 17.23
C SER A 540 -28.25 6.70 18.04
N ASP A 541 -28.41 7.93 18.52
CA ASP A 541 -29.54 8.42 19.28
C ASP A 541 -30.88 8.42 18.51
N SER A 542 -30.88 8.34 17.17
CA SER A 542 -32.10 8.19 16.36
C SER A 542 -32.40 6.73 16.02
N VAL A 543 -31.39 5.88 15.80
CA VAL A 543 -31.61 4.42 15.71
C VAL A 543 -32.24 3.91 17.01
N SER A 544 -31.83 4.45 18.16
CA SER A 544 -32.34 4.06 19.49
C SER A 544 -33.82 4.27 19.71
N ARG A 545 -34.34 5.39 19.23
CA ARG A 545 -35.76 5.75 19.34
C ARG A 545 -36.62 5.18 18.21
N GLY A 546 -36.01 4.51 17.23
CA GLY A 546 -36.67 4.09 15.99
C GLY A 546 -36.88 5.23 14.97
N ASP A 547 -36.25 6.39 15.20
CA ASP A 547 -36.28 7.56 14.33
C ASP A 547 -35.42 7.35 13.04
N SER A 548 -34.50 6.38 13.03
CA SER A 548 -33.72 5.99 11.85
C SER A 548 -33.37 4.50 11.80
N THR A 549 -32.97 3.99 10.63
CA THR A 549 -32.60 2.56 10.46
C THR A 549 -31.12 2.33 10.65
N ASP A 550 -30.77 1.25 11.37
CA ASP A 550 -29.40 0.73 11.34
C ASP A 550 -28.98 0.34 9.91
N ARG A 551 -27.68 0.48 9.66
CA ARG A 551 -27.00 0.06 8.43
C ARG A 551 -25.67 -0.63 8.70
N SER A 552 -25.18 -0.62 9.94
CA SER A 552 -23.86 -1.14 10.30
C SER A 552 -23.94 -2.62 10.68
N GLY A 553 -25.05 -3.07 11.25
CA GLY A 553 -25.29 -4.44 11.69
C GLY A 553 -25.35 -5.43 10.54
N PRO A 554 -26.27 -5.28 9.56
CA PRO A 554 -26.32 -6.14 8.36
C PRO A 554 -24.96 -6.25 7.66
N VAL A 555 -24.27 -5.12 7.52
CA VAL A 555 -22.94 -5.03 6.90
C VAL A 555 -21.88 -5.76 7.74
N MET A 556 -21.95 -5.68 9.07
CA MET A 556 -21.11 -6.45 10.00
C MET A 556 -21.33 -7.96 9.85
N GLN A 557 -22.60 -8.40 9.75
CA GLN A 557 -22.93 -9.83 9.57
C GLN A 557 -22.35 -10.34 8.24
N THR A 558 -22.62 -9.65 7.13
CA THR A 558 -22.08 -10.01 5.80
C THR A 558 -20.55 -10.07 5.81
N THR A 559 -19.88 -9.06 6.39
CA THR A 559 -18.40 -9.00 6.41
C THR A 559 -17.78 -10.16 7.19
N LEU A 560 -18.43 -10.64 8.27
CA LEU A 560 -17.97 -11.79 9.02
C LEU A 560 -18.34 -13.12 8.35
N THR A 561 -19.55 -13.27 7.82
CA THR A 561 -19.98 -14.48 7.06
C THR A 561 -19.16 -14.70 5.79
N GLU A 562 -18.65 -13.63 5.16
CA GLU A 562 -17.78 -13.69 3.98
C GLU A 562 -16.27 -13.72 4.31
N MET A 563 -15.89 -13.79 5.59
CA MET A 563 -14.49 -13.65 6.02
C MET A 563 -13.62 -14.87 5.65
N PRO A 564 -12.53 -14.72 4.87
CA PRO A 564 -11.66 -15.84 4.52
C PRO A 564 -11.02 -16.50 5.75
N GLY A 565 -11.09 -17.84 5.82
CA GLY A 565 -10.54 -18.63 6.93
C GLY A 565 -11.47 -18.79 8.14
N LEU A 566 -12.63 -18.13 8.15
CA LEU A 566 -13.61 -18.16 9.23
C LEU A 566 -15.01 -18.44 8.65
N ALA A 567 -15.51 -19.67 8.76
CA ALA A 567 -16.94 -19.91 8.60
C ALA A 567 -17.66 -19.53 9.91
N VAL A 568 -18.85 -18.95 9.79
CA VAL A 568 -19.48 -18.14 10.84
C VAL A 568 -20.97 -18.47 10.98
N GLU A 569 -21.38 -18.90 12.16
CA GLU A 569 -22.80 -18.92 12.57
C GLU A 569 -23.14 -17.68 13.41
N ILE A 570 -24.22 -16.97 13.09
CA ILE A 570 -24.68 -15.79 13.85
C ILE A 570 -25.70 -16.22 14.89
N VAL A 571 -25.19 -16.58 16.08
CA VAL A 571 -25.97 -17.16 17.19
C VAL A 571 -26.99 -16.17 17.75
N GLN A 572 -26.58 -14.90 17.91
CA GLN A 572 -27.45 -13.86 18.43
C GLN A 572 -27.10 -12.48 17.86
N ALA A 573 -28.13 -11.67 17.62
CA ALA A 573 -27.99 -10.24 17.35
C ALA A 573 -28.89 -9.45 18.32
N ALA A 574 -28.35 -8.39 18.91
CA ALA A 574 -29.09 -7.48 19.77
C ALA A 574 -28.65 -6.04 19.53
N VAL A 575 -29.49 -5.13 20.02
CA VAL A 575 -29.31 -3.69 19.88
C VAL A 575 -29.59 -3.11 21.29
N VAL A 576 -28.67 -2.35 21.87
CA VAL A 576 -28.59 -1.93 23.30
C VAL A 576 -28.40 -0.40 23.50
N ALA A 577 -28.90 0.29 24.54
CA ALA A 577 -28.72 1.75 24.64
C ALA A 577 -27.24 2.22 24.64
N ASP A 578 -26.96 3.48 24.26
CA ASP A 578 -25.67 4.19 24.51
C ASP A 578 -25.48 4.52 26.01
N GLU A 579 -25.78 3.55 26.89
CA GLU A 579 -25.76 3.64 28.35
C GLU A 579 -24.90 2.52 28.91
N VAL A 580 -24.00 2.85 29.84
CA VAL A 580 -22.93 1.95 30.30
C VAL A 580 -23.45 0.63 30.85
N ASP A 581 -24.49 0.67 31.70
CA ASP A 581 -25.06 -0.53 32.32
C ASP A 581 -25.76 -1.44 31.30
N GLU A 582 -26.45 -0.89 30.29
CA GLU A 582 -27.10 -1.71 29.27
C GLU A 582 -26.06 -2.45 28.41
N ILE A 583 -25.06 -1.72 27.89
CA ILE A 583 -23.96 -2.30 27.11
C ILE A 583 -23.27 -3.41 27.90
N GLN A 584 -22.97 -3.16 29.18
CA GLN A 584 -22.33 -4.15 30.03
C GLN A 584 -23.20 -5.40 30.24
N ASN A 585 -24.50 -5.24 30.44
CA ASN A 585 -25.39 -6.37 30.69
C ASN A 585 -25.50 -7.32 29.49
N VAL A 586 -25.50 -6.81 28.25
CA VAL A 586 -25.54 -7.68 27.06
C VAL A 586 -24.19 -8.35 26.81
N VAL A 587 -23.06 -7.64 26.94
CA VAL A 587 -21.73 -8.25 26.79
C VAL A 587 -21.50 -9.34 27.84
N ARG A 588 -21.84 -9.08 29.12
CA ARG A 588 -21.81 -10.11 30.19
C ARG A 588 -22.70 -11.30 29.84
N THR A 589 -23.96 -11.08 29.40
CA THR A 589 -24.87 -12.18 29.06
C THR A 589 -24.30 -13.08 27.95
N TRP A 590 -23.63 -12.50 26.96
CA TRP A 590 -23.10 -13.28 25.84
C TRP A 590 -21.81 -14.04 26.14
N CYS A 591 -20.88 -13.45 26.90
CA CYS A 591 -19.70 -14.17 27.40
C CYS A 591 -20.09 -15.24 28.44
N ASP A 592 -20.88 -14.83 29.44
CA ASP A 592 -21.04 -15.57 30.70
C ASP A 592 -22.21 -16.56 30.69
N VAL A 593 -23.15 -16.45 29.73
CA VAL A 593 -24.35 -17.31 29.64
C VAL A 593 -24.55 -17.93 28.26
N ALA A 594 -24.25 -17.21 27.17
CA ALA A 594 -24.34 -17.76 25.80
C ALA A 594 -23.02 -18.39 25.30
N HIS A 595 -21.89 -18.13 25.97
CA HIS A 595 -20.57 -18.72 25.70
C HIS A 595 -20.08 -18.65 24.24
N VAL A 596 -20.28 -17.49 23.61
CA VAL A 596 -19.92 -17.25 22.20
C VAL A 596 -18.42 -17.03 21.99
N ASP A 597 -17.83 -17.44 20.86
CA ASP A 597 -16.39 -17.26 20.62
C ASP A 597 -16.02 -15.77 20.38
N LEU A 598 -16.88 -15.04 19.66
CA LEU A 598 -16.67 -13.63 19.30
C LEU A 598 -17.91 -12.77 19.57
N ILE A 599 -17.67 -11.59 20.15
CA ILE A 599 -18.57 -10.44 20.18
C ILE A 599 -17.94 -9.28 19.42
N VAL A 600 -18.71 -8.68 18.51
CA VAL A 600 -18.33 -7.45 17.82
C VAL A 600 -19.39 -6.39 18.07
N THR A 601 -19.00 -5.16 18.43
CA THR A 601 -19.92 -4.00 18.56
C THR A 601 -19.65 -2.93 17.50
N SER A 602 -20.66 -2.14 17.14
CA SER A 602 -20.52 -1.01 16.21
C SER A 602 -21.13 0.27 16.78
N GLY A 603 -20.33 1.32 17.02
CA GLY A 603 -20.80 2.61 17.53
C GLY A 603 -20.14 3.04 18.84
N GLY A 604 -20.45 4.26 19.27
CA GLY A 604 -20.07 4.80 20.58
C GLY A 604 -18.57 4.89 20.91
N THR A 605 -17.67 4.84 19.92
CA THR A 605 -16.20 4.85 20.10
C THR A 605 -15.52 6.21 19.88
N GLY A 606 -16.25 7.31 19.65
CA GLY A 606 -15.69 8.65 19.45
C GLY A 606 -15.38 9.43 20.73
N PHE A 607 -15.38 10.77 20.64
CA PHE A 607 -15.16 11.72 21.74
C PHE A 607 -16.45 12.49 22.17
N SER A 608 -17.63 12.13 21.66
CA SER A 608 -18.89 12.71 22.11
C SER A 608 -19.18 12.31 23.57
N PRO A 609 -19.91 13.13 24.35
CA PRO A 609 -20.40 12.71 25.68
C PRO A 609 -21.34 11.49 25.68
N ARG A 610 -21.72 10.97 24.50
CA ARG A 610 -22.48 9.72 24.30
C ARG A 610 -21.63 8.55 23.80
N ASP A 611 -20.38 8.79 23.41
CA ASP A 611 -19.46 7.74 22.98
C ASP A 611 -18.91 7.01 24.21
N VAL A 612 -19.72 6.13 24.82
CA VAL A 612 -19.41 5.43 26.09
C VAL A 612 -19.08 3.94 25.93
N THR A 613 -19.06 3.42 24.71
CA THR A 613 -18.78 1.99 24.45
C THR A 613 -17.39 1.54 24.92
N PRO A 614 -16.30 2.34 24.76
CA PRO A 614 -14.98 2.00 25.32
C PRO A 614 -15.00 1.86 26.85
N GLU A 615 -15.61 2.81 27.55
CA GLU A 615 -15.78 2.82 29.00
C GLU A 615 -16.59 1.61 29.48
N ALA A 616 -17.69 1.30 28.78
CA ALA A 616 -18.57 0.19 29.13
C ALA A 616 -17.92 -1.18 28.92
N VAL A 617 -17.22 -1.38 27.79
CA VAL A 617 -16.60 -2.66 27.44
C VAL A 617 -15.32 -2.90 28.23
N LYS A 618 -14.45 -1.90 28.40
CA LYS A 618 -13.10 -2.12 28.96
C LYS A 618 -13.12 -2.70 30.37
N VAL A 619 -14.09 -2.34 31.21
CA VAL A 619 -14.21 -2.85 32.59
C VAL A 619 -14.75 -4.29 32.68
N LEU A 620 -15.04 -4.94 31.55
CA LEU A 620 -15.48 -6.34 31.49
C LEU A 620 -14.40 -7.32 31.04
N LEU A 621 -13.26 -6.83 30.56
CA LEU A 621 -12.22 -7.64 29.94
C LEU A 621 -11.27 -8.18 31.00
N ASP A 622 -10.99 -9.48 30.97
CA ASP A 622 -9.98 -10.12 31.81
C ASP A 622 -8.56 -9.82 31.29
N ARG A 623 -8.42 -9.56 29.98
CA ARG A 623 -7.16 -9.21 29.30
C ARG A 623 -7.40 -8.27 28.11
N ASP A 624 -6.70 -7.13 28.06
CA ASP A 624 -6.67 -6.23 26.90
C ASP A 624 -5.92 -6.88 25.70
N ALA A 625 -6.36 -6.61 24.47
CA ALA A 625 -5.71 -7.03 23.22
C ALA A 625 -5.30 -5.80 22.35
N PRO A 626 -4.37 -4.95 22.80
CA PRO A 626 -4.06 -3.67 22.16
C PRO A 626 -3.49 -3.80 20.74
N GLY A 627 -2.87 -4.93 20.39
CA GLY A 627 -2.42 -5.20 19.02
C GLY A 627 -3.55 -5.16 17.98
N LEU A 628 -4.75 -5.61 18.35
CA LEU A 628 -5.94 -5.51 17.51
C LEU A 628 -6.38 -4.04 17.40
N VAL A 629 -6.43 -3.31 18.52
CA VAL A 629 -6.74 -1.86 18.56
C VAL A 629 -5.83 -1.06 17.63
N HIS A 630 -4.52 -1.31 17.67
CA HIS A 630 -3.56 -0.66 16.77
C HIS A 630 -3.81 -1.01 15.30
N LYS A 631 -4.15 -2.27 14.98
CA LYS A 631 -4.42 -2.67 13.59
C LYS A 631 -5.72 -2.07 13.05
N MET A 632 -6.75 -1.97 13.90
CA MET A 632 -8.01 -1.27 13.58
C MET A 632 -7.75 0.22 13.30
N LEU A 633 -7.10 0.92 14.23
CA LEU A 633 -6.80 2.35 14.07
C LEU A 633 -5.90 2.64 12.86
N GLN A 634 -4.92 1.78 12.55
CA GLN A 634 -4.09 1.92 11.36
C GLN A 634 -4.93 1.94 10.07
N ALA A 635 -5.82 0.95 9.90
CA ALA A 635 -6.65 0.85 8.70
C ALA A 635 -7.63 2.02 8.56
N SER A 636 -8.20 2.49 9.67
CA SER A 636 -9.05 3.69 9.64
C SER A 636 -8.27 4.98 9.37
N LEU A 637 -7.00 5.08 9.79
CA LEU A 637 -6.12 6.22 9.48
C LEU A 637 -5.73 6.26 7.99
N ASP A 638 -5.54 5.09 7.35
CA ASP A 638 -5.31 4.98 5.91
C ASP A 638 -6.52 5.49 5.08
N VAL A 639 -7.73 5.50 5.66
CA VAL A 639 -8.97 5.99 5.03
C VAL A 639 -9.33 7.42 5.46
N THR A 640 -9.08 7.82 6.71
CA THR A 640 -9.31 9.20 7.17
C THR A 640 -8.43 9.59 8.37
N PRO A 641 -7.76 10.76 8.34
CA PRO A 641 -6.98 11.24 9.48
C PRO A 641 -7.85 11.49 10.74
N MET A 642 -9.17 11.62 10.58
CA MET A 642 -10.11 11.75 11.69
C MET A 642 -10.27 10.46 12.51
N ALA A 643 -9.74 9.32 12.04
CA ALA A 643 -9.70 8.07 12.81
C ALA A 643 -8.83 8.16 14.08
N ILE A 644 -7.92 9.13 14.17
CA ILE A 644 -7.18 9.45 15.41
C ILE A 644 -8.11 9.86 16.57
N LEU A 645 -9.37 10.21 16.26
CA LEU A 645 -10.40 10.57 17.23
C LEU A 645 -11.28 9.37 17.66
N ALA A 646 -10.96 8.15 17.21
CA ALA A 646 -11.62 6.93 17.67
C ALA A 646 -10.84 6.30 18.82
N ARG A 647 -11.57 5.71 19.77
CA ARG A 647 -11.07 5.09 21.00
C ARG A 647 -11.46 3.59 21.10
N PRO A 648 -11.31 2.78 20.03
CA PRO A 648 -11.79 1.39 20.04
C PRO A 648 -11.05 0.55 21.08
N VAL A 649 -11.74 -0.48 21.57
CA VAL A 649 -11.27 -1.40 22.60
C VAL A 649 -11.38 -2.83 22.05
N ALA A 650 -10.36 -3.64 22.33
CA ALA A 650 -10.37 -5.06 22.03
C ALA A 650 -9.72 -5.82 23.20
N GLY A 651 -10.25 -7.01 23.50
CA GLY A 651 -9.73 -7.88 24.55
C GLY A 651 -10.64 -9.07 24.80
N MET A 652 -10.35 -9.83 25.85
CA MET A 652 -10.95 -11.15 26.08
C MET A 652 -11.69 -11.18 27.41
N ARG A 653 -12.83 -11.88 27.45
CA ARG A 653 -13.61 -12.17 28.66
C ARG A 653 -13.97 -13.67 28.67
N GLY A 654 -13.46 -14.42 29.64
CA GLY A 654 -13.49 -15.88 29.60
C GLY A 654 -12.85 -16.42 28.31
N HIS A 655 -13.60 -17.18 27.53
CA HIS A 655 -13.20 -17.69 26.21
C HIS A 655 -13.65 -16.78 25.04
N THR A 656 -14.37 -15.69 25.31
CA THR A 656 -14.92 -14.80 24.28
C THR A 656 -13.96 -13.66 23.94
N LEU A 657 -13.68 -13.45 22.65
CA LEU A 657 -13.04 -12.23 22.15
C LEU A 657 -14.09 -11.12 21.98
N VAL A 658 -13.79 -9.90 22.42
CA VAL A 658 -14.67 -8.73 22.32
C VAL A 658 -13.97 -7.61 21.56
N LEU A 659 -14.62 -7.08 20.51
CA LEU A 659 -14.11 -6.00 19.64
C LEU A 659 -15.12 -4.85 19.56
N THR A 660 -14.67 -3.59 19.70
CA THR A 660 -15.53 -2.41 19.44
C THR A 660 -15.10 -1.67 18.17
N LEU A 661 -16.05 -1.44 17.26
CA LEU A 661 -15.83 -0.86 15.93
C LEU A 661 -16.48 0.53 15.78
N PRO A 662 -16.00 1.38 14.86
CA PRO A 662 -16.64 2.65 14.55
C PRO A 662 -18.07 2.47 14.02
N GLY A 663 -18.98 3.39 14.35
CA GLY A 663 -20.41 3.27 14.03
C GLY A 663 -20.82 3.43 12.54
N LYS A 664 -19.89 3.67 11.62
CA LYS A 664 -20.19 3.86 10.19
C LYS A 664 -20.04 2.53 9.42
N PRO A 665 -20.97 2.14 8.53
CA PRO A 665 -20.92 0.84 7.84
C PRO A 665 -19.61 0.59 7.09
N ASN A 666 -19.11 1.58 6.32
CA ASN A 666 -17.85 1.43 5.59
C ASN A 666 -16.65 1.20 6.52
N ALA A 667 -16.63 1.87 7.69
CA ALA A 667 -15.57 1.71 8.68
C ALA A 667 -15.66 0.35 9.39
N VAL A 668 -16.86 -0.20 9.58
CA VAL A 668 -17.05 -1.59 10.04
C VAL A 668 -16.43 -2.59 9.05
N VAL A 669 -16.70 -2.46 7.74
CA VAL A 669 -16.11 -3.33 6.71
C VAL A 669 -14.59 -3.22 6.71
N GLU A 670 -14.07 -2.01 6.64
CA GLU A 670 -12.65 -1.65 6.66
C GLU A 670 -11.93 -2.25 7.88
N THR A 671 -12.48 -2.01 9.08
CA THR A 671 -11.88 -2.46 10.35
C THR A 671 -11.86 -3.99 10.45
N LEU A 672 -12.95 -4.68 10.08
CA LEU A 672 -13.02 -6.14 10.07
C LEU A 672 -12.11 -6.75 8.99
N THR A 673 -12.05 -6.14 7.81
CA THR A 673 -11.14 -6.56 6.73
C THR A 673 -9.67 -6.44 7.16
N ALA A 674 -9.33 -5.42 7.96
CA ALA A 674 -7.99 -5.24 8.51
C ALA A 674 -7.61 -6.29 9.58
N LEU A 675 -8.61 -6.88 10.27
CA LEU A 675 -8.42 -7.95 11.26
C LEU A 675 -8.55 -9.37 10.67
N ALA A 676 -9.17 -9.55 9.50
CA ALA A 676 -9.37 -10.85 8.87
C ALA A 676 -8.11 -11.76 8.80
N PRO A 677 -6.88 -11.24 8.55
CA PRO A 677 -5.68 -12.09 8.53
C PRO A 677 -5.27 -12.68 9.88
N VAL A 678 -5.78 -12.17 11.00
CA VAL A 678 -5.39 -12.57 12.37
C VAL A 678 -6.54 -13.12 13.21
N LEU A 679 -7.78 -12.74 12.90
CA LEU A 679 -8.96 -13.10 13.69
C LEU A 679 -9.19 -14.63 13.83
N PRO A 680 -9.02 -15.47 12.78
CA PRO A 680 -9.16 -16.93 12.92
C PRO A 680 -8.13 -17.55 13.88
N HIS A 681 -6.90 -17.03 13.89
CA HIS A 681 -5.86 -17.52 14.80
C HIS A 681 -6.10 -17.05 16.25
N ALA A 682 -6.57 -15.82 16.44
CA ALA A 682 -6.92 -15.30 17.76
C ALA A 682 -8.06 -16.11 18.42
N LEU A 683 -9.08 -16.51 17.65
CA LEU A 683 -10.18 -17.32 18.13
C LEU A 683 -9.75 -18.78 18.39
N HIS A 684 -8.89 -19.36 17.56
CA HIS A 684 -8.31 -20.69 17.82
C HIS A 684 -7.51 -20.75 19.15
N LEU A 685 -6.79 -19.68 19.50
CA LEU A 685 -6.04 -19.59 20.77
C LEU A 685 -6.94 -19.49 22.02
N LEU A 686 -8.23 -19.18 21.87
CA LEU A 686 -9.19 -19.06 22.98
C LEU A 686 -9.88 -20.38 23.36
N GLN A 687 -9.96 -21.34 22.44
CA GLN A 687 -10.68 -22.61 22.60
C GLN A 687 -9.89 -23.70 23.37
N ASP A 688 -8.79 -23.32 24.04
CA ASP A 688 -7.95 -24.13 24.94
C ASP A 688 -7.56 -25.54 24.42
N VAL A 689 -7.35 -25.66 23.11
CA VAL A 689 -6.97 -26.92 22.46
C VAL A 689 -5.53 -27.27 22.82
N SER A 690 -5.36 -28.35 23.59
CA SER A 690 -4.08 -28.78 24.16
C SER A 690 -2.91 -28.79 23.16
N HIS A 691 -1.78 -28.18 23.53
CA HIS A 691 -0.58 -28.04 22.67
C HIS A 691 0.01 -29.38 22.20
N HIS A 692 -0.46 -29.88 21.05
CA HIS A 692 -0.01 -31.12 20.41
C HIS A 692 0.43 -30.93 18.94
N HIS A 693 0.93 -29.75 18.57
CA HIS A 693 1.55 -29.46 17.27
C HIS A 693 3.02 -28.98 17.35
N HIS A 694 3.65 -29.05 18.53
CA HIS A 694 5.08 -28.76 18.72
C HIS A 694 5.85 -29.95 19.32
N LYS A 695 5.80 -31.10 18.63
CA LYS A 695 6.80 -32.18 18.75
C LYS A 695 6.74 -33.17 17.58
N GLY A 696 7.80 -33.16 16.75
CA GLY A 696 8.28 -34.33 16.02
C GLY A 696 7.65 -34.69 14.66
N LYS A 697 8.31 -34.26 13.58
CA LYS A 697 8.50 -35.10 12.37
C LYS A 697 9.95 -35.05 11.85
N ASN A 698 10.90 -35.33 12.75
CA ASN A 698 12.20 -35.91 12.38
C ASN A 698 12.09 -37.44 12.53
N ALA A 699 11.50 -38.11 11.55
CA ALA A 699 11.53 -39.57 11.41
C ALA A 699 11.18 -40.00 9.97
N LEU A 700 11.99 -40.91 9.44
CA LEU A 700 11.93 -41.50 8.10
C LEU A 700 10.56 -42.12 7.75
N GLN A 701 10.01 -41.74 6.59
CA GLN A 701 9.75 -42.65 5.46
C GLN A 701 9.50 -41.85 4.17
#